data_AF-A0A1I2BM97-F1
#
_entry.id   AF-A0A1I2BM97-F1
#
_cell.length_a   1.000
_cell.length_b   1.000
_cell.length_c   1.000
_cell.angle_alpha   90.00
_cell.angle_beta   90.00
_cell.angle_gamma   90.00
#
_symmetry.space_group_name_H-M   'P 1'
#
loop_
_entity.id
_entity.type
_entity.pdbx_description
1 polymer ?
#
loop_
_entity_poly.entity_id
_entity_poly.type
_entity_poly.pdbx_seq_one_letter_code
_entity_poly.pdbx_strand_id
1 'polypeptide(L)'
;MTGRRRLGLVAAGSTLLAAAPLTVIFESWTWIAQCVLAVALIEGAAVATRTFRFPTWAQAAGMTLALLLALTWMFSSGKEIIVPTPDTFAHFADLLRQAGEDTRAFGVPVPDRDGLLFVAVLGVGAVSIVVDLLTAVFRRPALAGLPMLAIYSIPVAVYTDSVPAIPFVIGAAGFMWLLVADNVDRVRRFGRRFTGDGRDVDVWEPSPLAAAGRRIGVAGMLVAVVLPLAVPNVEGGLLTQLTQSGAGTGPGSGNGTGGRINLFASLSGQLNHTTTIPLLKVTTDEPEPFYLRFAIADVLNDNGFGNESPRGSGLGLGLPDPRRQAATQLSSYTEHHARVEITKDLQQNMAPLYSYAIGINNLNGSWAYDQNQQVLYSSRTTTRDQAYDITYLRARYSPEELRQAPRLAANDALMAYTATPGDATVETEVARLTKGKTTDYDKVRSIYNWFSKENGFKYSLATQTTGKASEIADFLTNKTGYCQQYAAAMAWMVRAAGIPARVAFGFTRGTPAGGGVFTITNRNAHAWTEVYFQGFGWVPFDATPSAGVTGSARSGSNWAPDVDRPTPTASTSTGPGAAVPDSSGDPGAANGPNKSGVGEDPAGTTGPAPETTDWTGLWIAAGIALLLALLLVPALRRVLVRRRRHAATAPVAPVVLAAEGITDLTVTAETGRAREDAHAAWDELIDSMVDFQVPVDPTETPRVTAQRLVRDLSLTGEPAEAATLLGTAEERARYARQPLQGAELTSALRRIRSGMSGSASRRTRLRATLLPPSVLLNWRAGLSEWSTRTAERLSGLRESLTRFNPRRLLTRTR
;
A
#
# COMPACT_ATOMS: atom_id res chain seq x y z
N MET A 1 32.93 -23.44 13.91
CA MET A 1 32.97 -22.54 12.74
C MET A 1 33.41 -21.16 13.21
N THR A 2 34.31 -20.48 12.51
CA THR A 2 34.71 -19.10 12.85
C THR A 2 33.51 -18.15 12.74
N GLY A 3 33.36 -17.18 13.65
CA GLY A 3 32.16 -16.30 13.72
C GLY A 3 31.80 -15.62 12.39
N ARG A 4 32.81 -15.30 11.57
CA ARG A 4 32.61 -14.72 10.22
C ARG A 4 31.78 -15.60 9.27
N ARG A 5 31.89 -16.93 9.34
CA ARG A 5 31.14 -17.86 8.47
C ARG A 5 29.66 -17.94 8.86
N ARG A 6 29.35 -17.76 10.15
CA ARG A 6 27.97 -17.82 10.64
C ARG A 6 27.20 -16.55 10.28
N LEU A 7 27.87 -15.40 10.30
CA LEU A 7 27.25 -14.10 10.00
C LEU A 7 26.87 -13.97 8.51
N GLY A 8 27.70 -14.48 7.58
CA GLY A 8 27.40 -14.50 6.13
C GLY A 8 26.16 -15.34 5.80
N LEU A 9 26.05 -16.55 6.36
CA LEU A 9 24.86 -17.39 6.20
C LEU A 9 23.58 -16.73 6.73
N VAL A 10 23.67 -16.00 7.86
CA VAL A 10 22.54 -15.24 8.39
C VAL A 10 22.19 -14.06 7.47
N ALA A 11 23.18 -13.36 6.91
CA ALA A 11 22.98 -12.30 5.95
C ALA A 11 22.27 -12.79 4.67
N ALA A 12 22.67 -13.94 4.13
CA ALA A 12 22.03 -14.58 2.99
C ALA A 12 20.56 -14.92 3.28
N GLY A 13 20.31 -15.59 4.42
CA GLY A 13 18.94 -15.93 4.85
C GLY A 13 18.07 -14.68 5.09
N SER A 14 18.65 -13.63 5.66
CA SER A 14 17.96 -12.36 5.90
C SER A 14 17.60 -11.63 4.60
N THR A 15 18.44 -11.74 3.57
CA THR A 15 18.19 -11.14 2.24
C THR A 15 17.05 -11.84 1.53
N LEU A 16 16.98 -13.18 1.62
CA LEU A 16 15.88 -13.96 1.06
C LEU A 16 14.55 -13.63 1.76
N LEU A 17 14.57 -13.48 3.09
CA LEU A 17 13.39 -13.04 3.84
C LEU A 17 12.98 -11.60 3.47
N ALA A 18 13.94 -10.70 3.25
CA ALA A 18 13.68 -9.34 2.79
C ALA A 18 13.06 -9.27 1.39
N ALA A 19 13.23 -10.32 0.58
CA ALA A 19 12.60 -10.44 -0.73
C ALA A 19 11.15 -10.97 -0.69
N ALA A 20 10.63 -11.39 0.47
CA ALA A 20 9.25 -11.88 0.62
C ALA A 20 8.17 -10.95 0.02
N PRO A 21 8.26 -9.61 0.11
CA PRO A 21 7.30 -8.71 -0.54
C PRO A 21 7.20 -8.86 -2.06
N LEU A 22 8.20 -9.43 -2.74
CA LEU A 22 8.13 -9.71 -4.18
C LEU A 22 7.12 -10.81 -4.54
N THR A 23 6.61 -11.59 -3.57
CA THR A 23 5.55 -12.60 -3.82
C THR A 23 4.26 -11.98 -4.36
N VAL A 24 4.07 -10.68 -4.17
CA VAL A 24 2.88 -9.96 -4.66
C VAL A 24 3.02 -9.62 -6.15
N ILE A 25 4.25 -9.57 -6.68
CA ILE A 25 4.53 -9.16 -8.05
C ILE A 25 4.37 -10.33 -9.02
N PHE A 26 4.78 -11.54 -8.63
CA PHE A 26 4.80 -12.71 -9.52
C PHE A 26 3.60 -13.64 -9.26
N GLU A 27 3.03 -14.21 -10.32
CA GLU A 27 1.93 -15.19 -10.21
C GLU A 27 2.37 -16.52 -9.59
N SER A 28 3.65 -16.89 -9.73
CA SER A 28 4.16 -18.20 -9.34
C SER A 28 5.35 -18.13 -8.36
N TRP A 29 5.77 -19.29 -7.84
CA TRP A 29 6.88 -19.45 -6.90
C TRP A 29 8.22 -19.77 -7.58
N THR A 30 8.32 -19.73 -8.91
CA THR A 30 9.57 -20.03 -9.63
C THR A 30 10.69 -19.03 -9.29
N TRP A 31 10.36 -17.74 -9.22
CA TRP A 31 11.31 -16.67 -8.91
C TRP A 31 12.00 -16.89 -7.55
N ILE A 32 11.28 -17.41 -6.54
CA ILE A 32 11.87 -17.62 -5.21
C ILE A 32 12.88 -18.77 -5.24
N ALA A 33 12.60 -19.85 -5.97
CA ALA A 33 13.52 -20.98 -6.11
C ALA A 33 14.81 -20.54 -6.81
N GLN A 34 14.67 -19.74 -7.87
CA GLN A 34 15.77 -19.15 -8.62
C GLN A 34 16.61 -18.18 -7.76
N CYS A 35 15.96 -17.31 -6.98
CA CYS A 35 16.66 -16.40 -6.07
C CYS A 35 17.39 -17.16 -4.96
N VAL A 36 16.77 -18.20 -4.37
CA VAL A 36 17.41 -19.04 -3.34
C VAL A 36 18.67 -19.71 -3.90
N LEU A 37 18.60 -20.26 -5.11
CA LEU A 37 19.72 -20.89 -5.77
C LEU A 37 20.87 -19.90 -6.03
N ALA A 38 20.56 -18.72 -6.60
CA ALA A 38 21.55 -17.68 -6.85
C ALA A 38 22.23 -17.21 -5.56
N VAL A 39 21.46 -16.93 -4.51
CA VAL A 39 21.98 -16.52 -3.20
C VAL A 39 22.84 -17.62 -2.56
N ALA A 40 22.46 -18.89 -2.69
CA ALA A 40 23.24 -20.01 -2.18
C ALA A 40 24.60 -20.14 -2.89
N LEU A 41 24.65 -19.95 -4.21
CA LEU A 41 25.91 -19.97 -4.98
C LEU A 41 26.83 -18.80 -4.60
N ILE A 42 26.26 -17.59 -4.45
CA ILE A 42 26.99 -16.40 -4.00
C ILE A 42 27.59 -16.63 -2.61
N GLU A 43 26.81 -17.10 -1.64
CA GLU A 43 27.31 -17.33 -0.27
C GLU A 43 28.29 -18.51 -0.23
N GLY A 44 28.12 -19.52 -1.07
CA GLY A 44 29.11 -20.59 -1.27
C GLY A 44 30.47 -20.04 -1.70
N ALA A 45 30.49 -19.14 -2.69
CA ALA A 45 31.71 -18.46 -3.14
C ALA A 45 32.29 -17.54 -2.05
N ALA A 46 31.45 -16.82 -1.31
CA ALA A 46 31.87 -15.98 -0.19
C ALA A 46 32.54 -16.82 0.91
N VAL A 47 31.93 -17.94 1.31
CA VAL A 47 32.50 -18.86 2.31
C VAL A 47 33.79 -19.49 1.82
N ALA A 48 33.87 -19.89 0.54
CA ALA A 48 35.08 -20.43 -0.04
C ALA A 48 36.23 -19.42 -0.01
N THR A 49 36.00 -18.20 -0.53
CA THR A 49 37.02 -17.15 -0.59
C THR A 49 37.53 -16.75 0.81
N ARG A 50 36.64 -16.70 1.80
CA ARG A 50 37.00 -16.49 3.21
C ARG A 50 37.78 -17.65 3.82
N THR A 51 37.51 -18.87 3.40
CA THR A 51 38.19 -20.08 3.88
C THR A 51 39.63 -20.14 3.42
N PHE A 52 39.88 -19.78 2.17
CA PHE A 52 41.21 -19.67 1.59
C PHE A 52 41.94 -18.35 1.93
N ARG A 53 41.33 -17.49 2.76
CA ARG A 53 41.91 -16.21 3.23
C ARG A 53 42.29 -15.24 2.11
N PHE A 54 41.54 -15.24 1.01
CA PHE A 54 41.72 -14.25 -0.05
C PHE A 54 41.45 -12.80 0.41
N PRO A 55 42.09 -11.80 -0.24
CA PRO A 55 41.86 -10.38 0.07
C PRO A 55 40.40 -9.97 -0.18
N THR A 56 39.98 -8.85 0.40
CA THR A 56 38.58 -8.40 0.38
C THR A 56 38.04 -8.15 -1.03
N TRP A 57 38.86 -7.60 -1.93
CA TRP A 57 38.46 -7.39 -3.34
C TRP A 57 38.19 -8.72 -4.06
N ALA A 58 38.93 -9.79 -3.71
CA ALA A 58 38.74 -11.11 -4.29
C ALA A 58 37.48 -11.81 -3.76
N GLN A 59 37.00 -11.45 -2.56
CA GLN A 59 35.70 -11.91 -2.07
C GLN A 59 34.55 -11.29 -2.88
N ALA A 60 34.61 -9.98 -3.12
CA ALA A 60 33.65 -9.29 -3.99
C ALA A 60 33.68 -9.87 -5.40
N ALA A 61 34.86 -10.00 -6.01
CA ALA A 61 35.02 -10.58 -7.33
C ALA A 61 34.51 -12.03 -7.42
N GLY A 62 34.79 -12.86 -6.40
CA GLY A 62 34.29 -14.24 -6.34
C GLY A 62 32.76 -14.33 -6.25
N MET A 63 32.13 -13.45 -5.49
CA MET A 63 30.68 -13.36 -5.41
C MET A 63 30.04 -12.85 -6.70
N THR A 64 30.62 -11.83 -7.34
CA THR A 64 30.17 -11.32 -8.63
C THR A 64 30.32 -12.38 -9.72
N LEU A 65 31.42 -13.13 -9.73
CA LEU A 65 31.63 -14.25 -10.64
C LEU A 65 30.60 -15.36 -10.39
N ALA A 66 30.28 -15.67 -9.14
CA ALA A 66 29.25 -16.66 -8.82
C ALA A 66 27.86 -16.24 -9.30
N LEU A 67 27.50 -14.96 -9.14
CA LEU A 67 26.25 -14.42 -9.69
C LEU A 67 26.24 -14.49 -11.22
N LEU A 68 27.34 -14.12 -11.89
CA LEU A 68 27.48 -14.20 -13.34
C LEU A 68 27.25 -15.64 -13.84
N LEU A 69 27.95 -16.61 -13.25
CA LEU A 69 27.81 -18.02 -13.61
C LEU A 69 26.41 -18.56 -13.32
N ALA A 70 25.78 -18.14 -12.22
CA ALA A 70 24.41 -18.51 -11.90
C ALA A 70 23.42 -17.98 -12.95
N LEU A 71 23.56 -16.70 -13.35
CA LEU A 71 22.73 -16.10 -14.39
C LEU A 71 22.94 -16.78 -15.75
N THR A 72 24.19 -17.07 -16.14
CA THR A 72 24.50 -17.77 -17.40
C THR A 72 23.92 -19.19 -17.42
N TRP A 73 23.96 -19.88 -16.28
CA TRP A 73 23.42 -21.24 -16.18
C TRP A 73 21.89 -21.26 -16.19
N MET A 74 21.25 -20.34 -15.47
CA MET A 74 19.79 -20.31 -15.31
C MET A 74 19.08 -19.70 -16.53
N PHE A 75 19.70 -18.75 -17.22
CA PHE A 75 19.16 -18.04 -18.37
C PHE A 75 20.07 -18.24 -19.59
N SER A 76 20.24 -19.52 -19.98
CA SER A 76 21.17 -19.87 -21.05
C SER A 76 20.61 -19.54 -22.43
N SER A 77 21.42 -18.97 -23.32
CA SER A 77 21.10 -18.75 -24.74
C SER A 77 21.12 -20.04 -25.59
N GLY A 78 21.43 -21.19 -24.99
CA GLY A 78 21.54 -22.50 -25.65
C GLY A 78 22.86 -22.76 -26.38
N LYS A 79 23.73 -21.76 -26.55
CA LYS A 79 25.05 -21.90 -27.19
C LYS A 79 26.22 -22.10 -26.21
N GLU A 80 25.95 -22.00 -24.91
CA GLU A 80 26.96 -21.98 -23.87
C GLU A 80 26.67 -23.03 -22.80
N ILE A 81 27.72 -23.69 -22.30
CA ILE A 81 27.56 -24.75 -21.30
C ILE A 81 27.54 -24.16 -19.88
N ILE A 82 28.52 -23.31 -19.51
CA ILE A 82 28.61 -22.62 -18.18
C ILE A 82 29.47 -21.33 -18.26
N VAL A 83 30.42 -21.24 -19.20
CA VAL A 83 31.36 -20.11 -19.29
C VAL A 83 30.76 -18.99 -20.14
N PRO A 84 30.62 -17.75 -19.61
CA PRO A 84 30.01 -16.64 -20.34
C PRO A 84 30.86 -16.23 -21.54
N THR A 85 30.26 -16.23 -22.72
CA THR A 85 30.83 -15.66 -23.95
C THR A 85 30.22 -14.29 -24.25
N PRO A 86 30.77 -13.51 -25.20
CA PRO A 86 30.18 -12.24 -25.62
C PRO A 86 28.69 -12.34 -25.99
N ASP A 87 28.26 -13.48 -26.55
CA ASP A 87 26.86 -13.73 -26.93
C ASP A 87 25.92 -13.80 -25.71
N THR A 88 26.40 -14.27 -24.55
CA THR A 88 25.62 -14.24 -23.30
C THR A 88 25.31 -12.83 -22.84
N PHE A 89 26.25 -11.89 -22.99
CA PHE A 89 25.99 -10.50 -22.61
C PHE A 89 24.98 -9.83 -23.54
N ALA A 90 24.99 -10.18 -24.84
CA ALA A 90 23.96 -9.75 -25.77
C ALA A 90 22.59 -10.33 -25.37
N HIS A 91 22.53 -11.61 -25.01
CA HIS A 91 21.30 -12.25 -24.53
C HIS A 91 20.78 -11.63 -23.23
N PHE A 92 21.65 -11.29 -22.27
CA PHE A 92 21.26 -10.57 -21.06
C PHE A 92 20.69 -9.19 -21.37
N ALA A 93 21.26 -8.48 -22.35
CA ALA A 93 20.71 -7.20 -22.80
C ALA A 93 19.31 -7.37 -23.42
N ASP A 94 19.09 -8.45 -24.19
CA ASP A 94 17.76 -8.80 -24.70
C ASP A 94 16.77 -9.13 -23.59
N LEU A 95 17.17 -9.90 -22.57
CA LEU A 95 16.32 -10.21 -21.40
C LEU A 95 15.96 -8.94 -20.61
N LEU A 96 16.91 -8.00 -20.44
CA LEU A 96 16.66 -6.70 -19.82
C LEU A 96 15.68 -5.85 -20.64
N ARG A 97 15.82 -5.85 -21.97
CA ARG A 97 14.89 -5.14 -22.87
C ARG A 97 13.50 -5.77 -22.80
N GLN A 98 13.42 -7.10 -22.86
CA GLN A 98 12.18 -7.87 -22.73
C GLN A 98 11.50 -7.60 -21.38
N ALA A 99 12.24 -7.60 -20.27
CA ALA A 99 11.70 -7.26 -18.96
C ALA A 99 11.09 -5.84 -18.95
N GLY A 100 11.75 -4.87 -19.59
CA GLY A 100 11.25 -3.50 -19.73
C GLY A 100 10.00 -3.38 -20.61
N GLU A 101 9.87 -4.23 -21.63
CA GLU A 101 8.65 -4.34 -22.46
C GLU A 101 7.53 -5.02 -21.68
N ASP A 102 7.80 -6.16 -21.03
CA ASP A 102 6.87 -6.93 -20.22
C ASP A 102 6.31 -6.11 -19.04
N THR A 103 7.15 -5.35 -18.34
CA THR A 103 6.72 -4.47 -17.22
C THR A 103 5.72 -3.41 -17.67
N ARG A 104 5.73 -3.02 -18.95
CA ARG A 104 4.76 -2.05 -19.50
C ARG A 104 3.52 -2.72 -20.08
N ALA A 105 3.63 -3.97 -20.51
CA ALA A 105 2.57 -4.73 -21.14
C ALA A 105 1.66 -5.45 -20.13
N PHE A 106 2.18 -5.85 -18.97
CA PHE A 106 1.45 -6.62 -17.96
C PHE A 106 1.20 -5.79 -16.69
N GLY A 107 0.00 -5.93 -16.13
CA GLY A 107 -0.30 -5.48 -14.76
C GLY A 107 0.20 -6.49 -13.73
N VAL A 108 0.32 -6.08 -12.47
CA VAL A 108 0.60 -7.01 -11.35
C VAL A 108 -0.68 -7.81 -11.03
N PRO A 109 -0.59 -9.13 -10.80
CA PRO A 109 0.59 -10.00 -10.82
C PRO A 109 1.04 -10.39 -12.24
N VAL A 110 2.36 -10.52 -12.41
CA VAL A 110 3.01 -10.72 -13.71
C VAL A 110 3.34 -12.21 -13.93
N PRO A 111 3.13 -12.76 -15.14
CA PRO A 111 3.47 -14.15 -15.45
C PRO A 111 4.99 -14.39 -15.45
N ASP A 112 5.38 -15.66 -15.27
CA ASP A 112 6.77 -16.13 -15.25
C ASP A 112 7.45 -16.02 -16.62
N ARG A 113 7.87 -14.82 -17.00
CA ARG A 113 8.69 -14.55 -18.19
C ARG A 113 10.16 -14.49 -17.82
N ASP A 114 11.00 -15.08 -18.67
CA ASP A 114 12.45 -15.17 -18.45
C ASP A 114 13.10 -13.81 -18.20
N GLY A 115 12.68 -12.75 -18.91
CA GLY A 115 13.20 -11.39 -18.70
C GLY A 115 12.93 -10.85 -17.29
N LEU A 116 11.71 -11.01 -16.78
CA LEU A 116 11.33 -10.53 -15.43
C LEU A 116 11.99 -11.36 -14.32
N LEU A 117 12.05 -12.68 -14.52
CA LEU A 117 12.77 -13.58 -13.63
C LEU A 117 14.26 -13.24 -13.59
N PHE A 118 14.87 -12.94 -14.73
CA PHE A 118 16.27 -12.51 -14.83
C PHE A 118 16.51 -11.24 -14.02
N VAL A 119 15.67 -10.21 -14.16
CA VAL A 119 15.79 -8.95 -13.39
C VAL A 119 15.62 -9.19 -11.89
N ALA A 120 14.68 -10.04 -11.47
CA ALA A 120 14.49 -10.38 -10.06
C ALA A 120 15.72 -11.08 -9.47
N VAL A 121 16.25 -12.10 -10.16
CA VAL A 121 17.44 -12.85 -9.71
C VAL A 121 18.68 -11.95 -9.69
N LEU A 122 18.88 -11.11 -10.73
CA LEU A 122 19.96 -10.14 -10.79
C LEU A 122 19.88 -9.13 -9.63
N GLY A 123 18.69 -8.59 -9.37
CA GLY A 123 18.46 -7.60 -8.30
C GLY A 123 18.67 -8.19 -6.90
N VAL A 124 18.03 -9.32 -6.58
CA VAL A 124 18.18 -10.00 -5.29
C VAL A 124 19.62 -10.50 -5.10
N GLY A 125 20.23 -11.03 -6.15
CA GLY A 125 21.63 -11.45 -6.16
C GLY A 125 22.58 -10.29 -5.86
N ALA A 126 22.44 -9.16 -6.55
CA ALA A 126 23.25 -7.97 -6.31
C ALA A 126 23.10 -7.43 -4.87
N VAL A 127 21.87 -7.37 -4.35
CA VAL A 127 21.62 -6.97 -2.97
C VAL A 127 22.27 -7.94 -1.98
N SER A 128 22.20 -9.24 -2.21
CA SER A 128 22.86 -10.26 -1.38
C SER A 128 24.36 -10.02 -1.26
N ILE A 129 25.03 -9.69 -2.39
CA ILE A 129 26.47 -9.35 -2.40
C ILE A 129 26.73 -8.12 -1.52
N VAL A 130 25.94 -7.06 -1.67
CA VAL A 130 26.12 -5.82 -0.89
C VAL A 130 25.88 -6.06 0.60
N VAL A 131 24.81 -6.78 0.95
CA VAL A 131 24.48 -7.16 2.35
C VAL A 131 25.63 -7.96 2.96
N ASP A 132 26.16 -8.94 2.22
CA ASP A 132 27.26 -9.78 2.67
C ASP A 132 28.55 -8.98 2.88
N LEU A 133 28.91 -8.10 1.93
CA LEU A 133 30.07 -7.20 2.07
C LEU A 133 29.91 -6.26 3.27
N LEU A 134 28.75 -5.63 3.45
CA LEU A 134 28.48 -4.75 4.59
C LEU A 134 28.59 -5.49 5.93
N THR A 135 28.11 -6.74 5.96
CA THR A 135 28.05 -7.55 7.16
C THR A 135 29.40 -8.15 7.53
N ALA A 136 30.05 -8.83 6.58
CA ALA A 136 31.24 -9.63 6.83
C ALA A 136 32.55 -8.87 6.60
N VAL A 137 32.60 -7.99 5.60
CA VAL A 137 33.81 -7.22 5.25
C VAL A 137 33.86 -5.91 6.03
N PHE A 138 32.85 -5.06 5.89
CA PHE A 138 32.81 -3.74 6.52
C PHE A 138 32.37 -3.76 8.00
N ARG A 139 31.83 -4.88 8.48
CA ARG A 139 31.40 -5.08 9.88
C ARG A 139 30.34 -4.07 10.35
N ARG A 140 29.48 -3.64 9.43
CA ARG A 140 28.35 -2.74 9.68
C ARG A 140 27.02 -3.37 9.23
N PRO A 141 26.53 -4.43 9.89
CA PRO A 141 25.29 -5.11 9.48
C PRO A 141 24.05 -4.22 9.58
N ALA A 142 24.07 -3.18 10.42
CA ALA A 142 23.00 -2.19 10.47
C ALA A 142 22.82 -1.43 9.14
N LEU A 143 23.89 -1.23 8.36
CA LEU A 143 23.80 -0.61 7.03
C LEU A 143 23.20 -1.55 5.98
N ALA A 144 23.18 -2.86 6.25
CA ALA A 144 22.62 -3.85 5.33
C ALA A 144 21.09 -3.76 5.21
N GLY A 145 20.43 -3.06 6.16
CA GLY A 145 19.01 -2.74 6.06
C GLY A 145 18.69 -1.82 4.88
N LEU A 146 19.62 -0.97 4.43
CA LEU A 146 19.40 -0.05 3.30
C LEU A 146 19.22 -0.81 1.97
N PRO A 147 20.14 -1.72 1.55
CA PRO A 147 19.91 -2.57 0.39
C PRO A 147 18.66 -3.47 0.50
N MET A 148 18.37 -4.01 1.69
CA MET A 148 17.16 -4.81 1.91
C MET A 148 15.88 -4.00 1.71
N LEU A 149 15.87 -2.74 2.17
CA LEU A 149 14.76 -1.82 1.98
C LEU A 149 14.59 -1.41 0.50
N ALA A 150 15.67 -1.39 -0.29
CA ALA A 150 15.58 -1.18 -1.73
C ALA A 150 14.77 -2.29 -2.42
N ILE A 151 14.92 -3.55 -2.02
CA ILE A 151 14.07 -4.65 -2.53
C ILE A 151 12.60 -4.40 -2.20
N TYR A 152 12.32 -3.96 -0.96
CA TYR A 152 10.95 -3.64 -0.53
C TYR A 152 10.33 -2.47 -1.29
N SER A 153 11.13 -1.50 -1.75
CA SER A 153 10.63 -0.34 -2.48
C SER A 153 9.95 -0.70 -3.82
N ILE A 154 10.31 -1.84 -4.42
CA ILE A 154 9.79 -2.26 -5.72
C ILE A 154 8.29 -2.61 -5.63
N PRO A 155 7.83 -3.54 -4.76
CA PRO A 155 6.40 -3.77 -4.57
C PRO A 155 5.61 -2.52 -4.16
N VAL A 156 6.18 -1.67 -3.30
CA VAL A 156 5.51 -0.42 -2.86
C VAL A 156 5.32 0.56 -4.01
N ALA A 157 6.26 0.62 -4.96
CA ALA A 157 6.18 1.53 -6.09
C ALA A 157 5.21 1.05 -7.17
N VAL A 158 5.00 -0.26 -7.28
CA VAL A 158 4.19 -0.86 -8.35
C VAL A 158 2.77 -1.17 -7.89
N TYR A 159 2.58 -1.54 -6.63
CA TYR A 159 1.26 -1.89 -6.08
C TYR A 159 0.53 -0.62 -5.62
N THR A 160 -0.63 -0.36 -6.20
CA THR A 160 -1.49 0.80 -5.86
C THR A 160 -2.22 0.62 -4.53
N ASP A 161 -2.44 -0.63 -4.13
CA ASP A 161 -2.95 -0.98 -2.81
C ASP A 161 -1.79 -1.11 -1.80
N SER A 162 -2.09 -1.11 -0.50
CA SER A 162 -1.06 -1.29 0.54
C SER A 162 -0.39 -2.66 0.43
N VAL A 163 0.95 -2.73 0.49
CA VAL A 163 1.68 -4.01 0.52
C VAL A 163 1.15 -4.87 1.68
N PRO A 164 0.78 -6.14 1.45
CA PRO A 164 0.25 -7.01 2.50
C PRO A 164 1.18 -7.07 3.72
N ALA A 165 0.61 -6.94 4.92
CA ALA A 165 1.38 -6.86 6.17
C ALA A 165 2.24 -8.10 6.43
N ILE A 166 1.81 -9.28 5.95
CA ILE A 166 2.50 -10.56 6.20
C ILE A 166 3.89 -10.60 5.54
N PRO A 167 4.04 -10.41 4.20
CA PRO A 167 5.35 -10.29 3.56
C PRO A 167 6.27 -9.24 4.18
N PHE A 168 5.70 -8.10 4.62
CA PHE A 168 6.46 -7.06 5.31
C PHE A 168 7.04 -7.56 6.65
N VAL A 169 6.21 -8.22 7.47
CA VAL A 169 6.63 -8.79 8.76
C VAL A 169 7.74 -9.84 8.55
N ILE A 170 7.66 -10.64 7.50
CA ILE A 170 8.69 -11.63 7.14
C ILE A 170 10.03 -10.94 6.82
N GLY A 171 10.01 -9.89 5.99
CA GLY A 171 11.21 -9.12 5.66
C GLY A 171 11.83 -8.42 6.87
N ALA A 172 11.00 -7.79 7.71
CA ALA A 172 11.43 -7.14 8.95
C ALA A 172 12.03 -8.14 9.95
N ALA A 173 11.44 -9.34 10.06
CA ALA A 173 11.97 -10.43 10.88
C ALA A 173 13.35 -10.89 10.40
N GLY A 174 13.57 -10.95 9.08
CA GLY A 174 14.88 -11.23 8.49
C GLY A 174 15.94 -10.21 8.89
N PHE A 175 15.68 -8.92 8.73
CA PHE A 175 16.63 -7.87 9.14
C PHE A 175 16.91 -7.90 10.65
N MET A 176 15.88 -8.12 11.48
CA MET A 176 16.05 -8.26 12.92
C MET A 176 16.89 -9.48 13.30
N TRP A 177 16.73 -10.60 12.59
CA TRP A 177 17.55 -11.78 12.79
C TRP A 177 19.04 -11.48 12.53
N LEU A 178 19.36 -10.72 11.49
CA LEU A 178 20.73 -10.25 11.21
C LEU A 178 21.30 -9.39 12.34
N LEU A 179 20.54 -8.41 12.83
CA LEU A 179 20.98 -7.52 13.92
C LEU A 179 21.21 -8.28 15.24
N VAL A 180 20.34 -9.23 15.56
CA VAL A 180 20.50 -10.07 16.75
C VAL A 180 21.75 -10.95 16.63
N ALA A 181 21.97 -11.57 15.47
CA ALA A 181 23.15 -12.40 15.23
C ALA A 181 24.46 -11.60 15.37
N ASP A 182 24.51 -10.39 14.83
CA ASP A 182 25.67 -9.51 14.95
C ASP A 182 25.93 -9.05 16.39
N ASN A 183 24.89 -8.64 17.11
CA ASN A 183 25.02 -8.23 18.51
C ASN A 183 25.55 -9.37 19.39
N VAL A 184 25.04 -10.59 19.19
CA VAL A 184 25.53 -11.78 19.89
C VAL A 184 27.02 -12.01 19.58
N ASP A 185 27.41 -11.92 18.32
CA ASP A 185 28.80 -12.13 17.92
C ASP A 185 29.74 -11.00 18.39
N ARG A 186 29.25 -9.77 18.60
CA ARG A 186 30.01 -8.70 19.28
C ARG A 186 30.21 -9.00 20.76
N VAL A 187 29.16 -9.43 21.46
CA VAL A 187 29.22 -9.77 22.90
C VAL A 187 30.17 -10.95 23.14
N ARG A 188 30.10 -11.99 22.31
CA ARG A 188 31.01 -13.16 22.36
C ARG A 188 32.48 -12.79 22.23
N ARG A 189 32.79 -11.75 21.44
CA ARG A 189 34.17 -11.25 21.26
C ARG A 189 34.68 -10.44 22.45
N PHE A 190 33.79 -9.80 23.22
CA PHE A 190 34.15 -8.90 24.31
C PHE A 190 34.44 -9.62 25.64
N GLY A 191 33.96 -10.86 25.83
CA GLY A 191 34.23 -11.57 27.08
C GLY A 191 34.07 -13.08 26.96
N ARG A 192 35.21 -13.80 26.85
CA ARG A 192 35.28 -15.18 27.35
C ARG A 192 35.20 -15.11 28.87
N ARG A 193 34.00 -15.21 29.45
CA ARG A 193 33.90 -15.60 30.85
C ARG A 193 34.29 -17.07 30.93
N PHE A 194 35.28 -17.40 31.75
CA PHE A 194 35.57 -18.78 32.15
C PHE A 194 34.41 -19.27 33.01
N THR A 195 33.31 -19.69 32.39
CA THR A 195 32.38 -20.62 33.03
C THR A 195 33.10 -21.96 33.02
N GLY A 196 33.32 -22.56 34.19
CA GLY A 196 34.13 -23.79 34.37
C GLY A 196 33.68 -25.03 33.59
N ASP A 197 32.67 -24.90 32.73
CA ASP A 197 32.10 -25.95 31.88
C ASP A 197 32.54 -25.89 30.40
N GLY A 198 33.40 -24.95 30.01
CA GLY A 198 33.96 -24.89 28.64
C GLY A 198 32.93 -24.59 27.54
N ARG A 199 31.76 -24.01 27.88
CA ARG A 199 30.71 -23.64 26.93
C ARG A 199 30.79 -22.15 26.59
N ASP A 200 30.80 -21.83 25.29
CA ASP A 200 30.74 -20.44 24.79
C ASP A 200 29.41 -19.76 25.16
N VAL A 201 29.44 -18.44 25.40
CA VAL A 201 28.27 -17.59 25.72
C VAL A 201 27.17 -17.75 24.66
N ASP A 202 26.00 -18.28 25.02
CA ASP A 202 24.85 -18.46 24.11
C ASP A 202 23.87 -17.28 24.18
N VAL A 203 23.09 -17.06 23.10
CA VAL A 203 22.09 -15.96 22.97
C VAL A 203 21.10 -15.90 24.14
N TRP A 204 20.95 -17.03 24.81
CA TRP A 204 19.92 -17.34 25.79
C TRP A 204 20.44 -17.41 27.23
N GLU A 205 21.72 -17.11 27.49
CA GLU A 205 22.21 -17.04 28.87
C GLU A 205 21.59 -15.83 29.62
N PRO A 206 21.23 -16.00 30.90
CA PRO A 206 20.69 -14.94 31.73
C PRO A 206 21.82 -13.97 32.11
N SER A 207 22.12 -13.02 31.22
CA SER A 207 22.90 -11.82 31.57
C SER A 207 22.02 -10.58 31.55
N PRO A 208 22.19 -9.64 32.50
CA PRO A 208 21.40 -8.41 32.56
C PRO A 208 21.58 -7.53 31.31
N LEU A 209 22.75 -7.59 30.66
CA LEU A 209 23.03 -6.91 29.39
C LEU A 209 22.33 -7.57 28.19
N ALA A 210 22.36 -8.90 28.09
CA ALA A 210 21.63 -9.61 27.02
C ALA A 210 20.11 -9.46 27.18
N ALA A 211 19.61 -9.42 28.42
CA ALA A 211 18.21 -9.12 28.69
C ALA A 211 17.81 -7.71 28.23
N ALA A 212 18.66 -6.70 28.47
CA ALA A 212 18.42 -5.34 27.99
C ALA A 212 18.42 -5.26 26.45
N GLY A 213 19.37 -5.92 25.78
CA GLY A 213 19.43 -5.98 24.31
C GLY A 213 18.19 -6.64 23.68
N ARG A 214 17.71 -7.75 24.27
CA ARG A 214 16.46 -8.41 23.82
C ARG A 214 15.23 -7.52 23.99
N ARG A 215 15.15 -6.75 25.08
CA ARG A 215 14.04 -5.80 25.31
C ARG A 215 13.98 -4.72 24.24
N ILE A 216 15.13 -4.12 23.90
CA ILE A 216 15.19 -3.11 22.85
C ILE A 216 14.82 -3.71 21.49
N GLY A 217 15.30 -4.93 21.20
CA GLY A 217 14.95 -5.64 19.96
C GLY A 217 13.46 -5.98 19.84
N VAL A 218 12.83 -6.51 20.90
CA VAL A 218 11.39 -6.83 20.90
C VAL A 218 10.54 -5.57 20.86
N ALA A 219 10.89 -4.54 21.62
CA ALA A 219 10.19 -3.26 21.57
C ALA A 219 10.33 -2.59 20.19
N GLY A 220 11.52 -2.63 19.59
CA GLY A 220 11.76 -2.13 18.23
C GLY A 220 10.94 -2.89 17.17
N MET A 221 10.83 -4.22 17.30
CA MET A 221 10.00 -5.05 16.41
C MET A 221 8.52 -4.75 16.58
N LEU A 222 8.02 -4.66 17.82
CA LEU A 222 6.62 -4.31 18.08
C LEU A 222 6.29 -2.92 17.53
N VAL A 223 7.16 -1.93 17.72
CA VAL A 223 6.99 -0.61 17.13
C VAL A 223 7.02 -0.67 15.61
N ALA A 224 7.97 -1.40 15.00
CA ALA A 224 8.06 -1.54 13.55
C ALA A 224 6.87 -2.26 12.91
N VAL A 225 6.15 -3.12 13.66
CA VAL A 225 4.94 -3.81 13.18
C VAL A 225 3.67 -3.01 13.49
N VAL A 226 3.57 -2.41 14.68
CA VAL A 226 2.38 -1.66 15.10
C VAL A 226 2.33 -0.29 14.45
N LEU A 227 3.46 0.38 14.21
CA LEU A 227 3.48 1.72 13.62
C LEU A 227 2.87 1.73 12.21
N PRO A 228 3.21 0.82 11.28
CA PRO A 228 2.53 0.76 9.98
C PRO A 228 1.05 0.40 10.06
N LEU A 229 0.62 -0.36 11.08
CA LEU A 229 -0.78 -0.74 11.29
C LEU A 229 -1.61 0.37 11.97
N ALA A 230 -0.96 1.27 12.70
CA ALA A 230 -1.59 2.36 13.45
C ALA A 230 -1.59 3.69 12.67
N VAL A 231 -0.69 3.85 11.71
CA VAL A 231 -0.74 4.97 10.76
C VAL A 231 -1.87 4.66 9.77
N PRO A 232 -2.92 5.51 9.66
CA PRO A 232 -4.00 5.30 8.71
C PRO A 232 -3.43 5.17 7.30
N ASN A 233 -3.89 4.16 6.56
CA ASN A 233 -3.48 3.87 5.19
C ASN A 233 -3.50 5.16 4.37
N VAL A 234 -2.31 5.66 4.02
CA VAL A 234 -2.18 6.76 3.09
C VAL A 234 -2.38 6.15 1.71
N GLU A 235 -3.63 6.09 1.27
CA GLU A 235 -3.99 5.78 -0.11
C GLU A 235 -3.39 6.87 -1.01
N GLY A 236 -2.21 6.59 -1.56
CA GLY A 236 -1.46 7.53 -2.39
C GLY A 236 0.00 7.64 -1.97
N GLY A 237 0.89 7.24 -2.88
CA GLY A 237 2.33 7.18 -2.66
C GLY A 237 2.91 8.44 -1.98
N LEU A 238 3.49 8.22 -0.80
CA LEU A 238 4.28 9.22 -0.08
C LEU A 238 5.45 9.75 -0.95
N LEU A 239 5.96 8.92 -1.87
CA LEU A 239 6.98 9.30 -2.85
C LEU A 239 6.42 10.24 -3.94
N THR A 240 5.16 10.09 -4.33
CA THR A 240 4.47 10.99 -5.26
C THR A 240 4.22 12.35 -4.61
N GLN A 241 3.89 12.41 -3.32
CA GLN A 241 3.81 13.68 -2.58
C GLN A 241 5.19 14.35 -2.38
N LEU A 242 6.24 13.58 -2.07
CA LEU A 242 7.59 14.12 -1.88
C LEU A 242 8.28 14.54 -3.18
N THR A 243 7.86 14.02 -4.33
CA THR A 243 8.37 14.41 -5.66
C THR A 243 7.47 15.40 -6.40
N GLN A 244 6.20 15.57 -6.01
CA GLN A 244 5.25 16.49 -6.66
C GLN A 244 4.93 17.75 -5.84
N SER A 245 5.36 17.88 -4.58
CA SER A 245 5.14 19.11 -3.80
C SER A 245 6.45 19.81 -3.44
N GLY A 246 6.87 20.69 -4.35
CA GLY A 246 7.96 21.63 -4.11
C GLY A 246 8.07 22.64 -5.23
N ALA A 247 7.44 23.81 -5.07
CA ALA A 247 7.86 25.03 -5.74
C ALA A 247 9.21 25.45 -5.15
N GLY A 248 10.27 24.71 -5.46
CA GLY A 248 11.64 25.01 -5.10
C GLY A 248 12.35 25.56 -6.32
N THR A 249 12.76 26.83 -6.28
CA THR A 249 13.68 27.44 -7.23
C THR A 249 15.10 26.89 -7.00
N GLY A 250 15.30 25.62 -7.34
CA GLY A 250 16.61 24.97 -7.41
C GLY A 250 17.00 24.77 -8.88
N PRO A 251 18.23 25.11 -9.30
CA PRO A 251 18.71 24.82 -10.64
C PRO A 251 19.09 23.34 -10.72
N GLY A 252 18.08 22.47 -10.84
CA GLY A 252 18.25 21.04 -11.03
C GLY A 252 17.27 20.56 -12.08
N SER A 253 17.78 20.11 -13.23
CA SER A 253 17.01 19.63 -14.38
C SER A 253 16.39 18.24 -14.14
N GLY A 254 15.57 18.11 -13.11
CA GLY A 254 14.76 16.92 -12.85
C GLY A 254 13.47 16.96 -13.65
N ASN A 255 13.44 16.26 -14.79
CA ASN A 255 12.27 16.13 -15.65
C ASN A 255 11.24 15.17 -15.00
N GLY A 256 10.53 15.64 -13.98
CA GLY A 256 9.42 14.93 -13.35
C GLY A 256 8.11 15.18 -14.12
N THR A 257 7.78 14.32 -15.07
CA THR A 257 6.52 14.35 -15.81
C THR A 257 5.34 14.07 -14.88
N GLY A 258 4.61 15.12 -14.49
CA GLY A 258 3.33 15.01 -13.80
C GLY A 258 2.25 14.39 -14.70
N GLY A 259 1.39 13.56 -14.11
CA GLY A 259 0.00 13.36 -14.56
C GLY A 259 -0.27 12.70 -15.92
N ARG A 260 0.69 12.04 -16.56
CA ARG A 260 0.44 11.30 -17.81
C ARG A 260 0.04 9.85 -17.52
N ILE A 261 -1.23 9.52 -17.74
CA ILE A 261 -1.74 8.15 -17.74
C ILE A 261 -1.41 7.54 -19.10
N ASN A 262 -0.75 6.39 -19.13
CA ASN A 262 -0.55 5.67 -20.39
C ASN A 262 -1.88 5.02 -20.80
N LEU A 263 -2.70 5.76 -21.55
CA LEU A 263 -4.03 5.34 -22.02
C LEU A 263 -3.97 4.05 -22.86
N PHE A 264 -2.90 3.88 -23.63
CA PHE A 264 -2.68 2.68 -24.44
C PHE A 264 -2.37 1.46 -23.57
N ALA A 265 -1.53 1.60 -22.54
CA ALA A 265 -1.25 0.53 -21.59
C ALA A 265 -2.51 0.14 -20.78
N SER A 266 -3.29 1.11 -20.32
CA SER A 266 -4.54 0.87 -19.58
C SER A 266 -5.55 0.05 -20.40
N LEU A 267 -5.74 0.39 -21.67
CA LEU A 267 -6.67 -0.30 -22.56
C LEU A 267 -6.12 -1.69 -22.98
N SER A 268 -4.81 -1.83 -23.22
CA SER A 268 -4.20 -3.13 -23.52
C SER A 268 -4.33 -4.10 -22.34
N GLY A 269 -4.09 -3.62 -21.11
CA GLY A 269 -4.29 -4.40 -19.88
C GLY A 269 -5.71 -4.94 -19.76
N GLN A 270 -6.73 -4.08 -19.96
CA GLN A 270 -8.15 -4.50 -19.90
C GLN A 270 -8.50 -5.58 -20.92
N LEU A 271 -7.98 -5.48 -22.15
CA LEU A 271 -8.26 -6.43 -23.23
C LEU A 271 -7.51 -7.76 -23.11
N ASN A 272 -6.31 -7.77 -22.54
CA ASN A 272 -5.46 -8.97 -22.44
C ASN A 272 -5.74 -9.84 -21.21
N HIS A 273 -6.66 -9.43 -20.34
CA HIS A 273 -7.13 -10.30 -19.25
C HIS A 273 -7.74 -11.60 -19.80
N THR A 274 -7.41 -12.73 -19.15
CA THR A 274 -7.96 -14.05 -19.49
C THR A 274 -9.42 -14.18 -19.10
N THR A 275 -9.85 -13.50 -18.04
CA THR A 275 -11.23 -13.51 -17.52
C THR A 275 -12.02 -12.28 -17.98
N THR A 276 -13.30 -12.47 -18.29
CA THR A 276 -14.24 -11.38 -18.56
C THR A 276 -14.82 -10.85 -17.25
N ILE A 277 -14.62 -9.57 -16.98
CA ILE A 277 -14.99 -8.89 -15.72
C ILE A 277 -15.99 -7.77 -16.05
N PRO A 278 -17.16 -7.70 -15.38
CA PRO A 278 -18.07 -6.57 -15.52
C PRO A 278 -17.48 -5.31 -14.89
N LEU A 279 -17.41 -4.23 -15.66
CA LEU A 279 -16.82 -2.97 -15.23
C LEU A 279 -17.88 -1.91 -14.92
N LEU A 280 -18.93 -1.85 -15.73
CA LEU A 280 -20.01 -0.90 -15.52
C LEU A 280 -21.31 -1.38 -16.16
N LYS A 281 -22.41 -0.88 -15.62
CA LYS A 281 -23.77 -1.10 -16.11
C LYS A 281 -24.36 0.26 -16.45
N VAL A 282 -24.94 0.37 -17.64
CA VAL A 282 -25.58 1.59 -18.12
C VAL A 282 -27.05 1.32 -18.32
N THR A 283 -27.90 2.18 -17.79
CA THR A 283 -29.34 2.17 -18.09
C THR A 283 -29.67 3.46 -18.81
N THR A 284 -30.15 3.40 -20.05
CA THR A 284 -30.45 4.60 -20.85
C THR A 284 -31.73 4.45 -21.66
N ASP A 285 -32.35 5.59 -21.96
CA ASP A 285 -33.51 5.70 -22.85
C ASP A 285 -33.12 5.79 -24.34
N GLU A 286 -31.83 5.89 -24.67
CA GLU A 286 -31.34 5.78 -26.06
C GLU A 286 -31.42 4.30 -26.52
N PRO A 287 -32.13 3.95 -27.60
CA PRO A 287 -32.23 2.56 -28.06
C PRO A 287 -30.91 1.98 -28.57
N GLU A 288 -30.07 2.82 -29.19
CA GLU A 288 -28.78 2.43 -29.77
C GLU A 288 -27.66 3.39 -29.30
N PRO A 289 -27.31 3.34 -27.99
CA PRO A 289 -26.29 4.22 -27.46
C PRO A 289 -24.94 3.96 -28.11
N PHE A 290 -24.18 5.04 -28.26
CA PHE A 290 -22.83 4.98 -28.79
C PHE A 290 -21.83 4.57 -27.70
N TYR A 291 -20.58 4.97 -27.86
CA TYR A 291 -19.50 4.65 -26.94
C TYR A 291 -19.44 5.65 -25.78
N LEU A 292 -19.08 5.14 -24.61
CA LEU A 292 -18.75 5.94 -23.43
C LEU A 292 -17.27 6.30 -23.48
N ARG A 293 -16.92 7.59 -23.45
CA ARG A 293 -15.55 8.08 -23.43
C ARG A 293 -15.11 8.42 -22.02
N PHE A 294 -13.92 8.01 -21.61
CA PHE A 294 -13.31 8.47 -20.36
C PHE A 294 -12.08 9.35 -20.59
N ALA A 295 -11.33 9.14 -21.68
CA ALA A 295 -10.11 9.89 -21.97
C ALA A 295 -9.93 10.20 -23.46
N ILE A 296 -9.00 11.10 -23.76
CA ILE A 296 -8.52 11.38 -25.11
C ILE A 296 -6.99 11.41 -25.15
N ALA A 297 -6.41 11.05 -26.28
CA ALA A 297 -5.04 11.38 -26.65
C ALA A 297 -5.07 12.47 -27.73
N ASP A 298 -4.64 13.67 -27.36
CA ASP A 298 -4.68 14.90 -28.14
C ASP A 298 -3.31 15.35 -28.66
N VAL A 299 -2.22 14.89 -28.05
CA VAL A 299 -0.86 15.24 -28.47
C VAL A 299 -0.29 14.11 -29.33
N LEU A 300 0.25 14.46 -30.50
CA LEU A 300 1.00 13.54 -31.35
C LEU A 300 2.40 14.14 -31.59
N ASN A 301 3.43 13.39 -31.24
CA ASN A 301 4.84 13.74 -31.45
C ASN A 301 5.64 12.49 -31.87
N ASP A 302 6.96 12.58 -31.99
CA ASP A 302 7.84 11.47 -32.38
C ASP A 302 7.72 10.24 -31.44
N ASN A 303 7.34 10.46 -30.18
CA ASN A 303 7.09 9.39 -29.21
C ASN A 303 5.67 8.80 -29.29
N GLY A 304 4.85 9.26 -30.24
CA GLY A 304 3.49 8.77 -30.49
C GLY A 304 2.37 9.61 -29.88
N PHE A 305 1.21 8.99 -29.72
CA PHE A 305 0.03 9.63 -29.13
C PHE A 305 0.15 9.68 -27.60
N GLY A 306 -0.10 10.86 -27.05
CA GLY A 306 -0.19 11.09 -25.62
C GLY A 306 -1.33 12.04 -25.30
N ASN A 307 -1.51 12.31 -24.01
CA ASN A 307 -2.51 13.23 -23.51
C ASN A 307 -1.88 14.42 -22.78
N GLU A 308 -2.50 15.59 -22.92
CA GLU A 308 -2.32 16.68 -21.96
C GLU A 308 -3.09 16.39 -20.67
N SER A 309 -2.60 16.91 -19.54
CA SER A 309 -3.34 16.81 -18.29
C SER A 309 -4.61 17.66 -18.37
N PRO A 310 -5.78 17.10 -18.00
CA PRO A 310 -7.04 17.82 -18.10
C PRO A 310 -7.06 19.04 -17.17
N ARG A 311 -7.67 20.12 -17.66
CA ARG A 311 -7.86 21.39 -16.96
C ARG A 311 -9.32 21.80 -17.09
N GLY A 312 -10.05 21.63 -16.00
CA GLY A 312 -11.49 21.86 -15.97
C GLY A 312 -11.95 22.61 -14.74
N SER A 313 -13.22 23.00 -14.78
CA SER A 313 -13.94 23.59 -13.67
C SER A 313 -14.76 22.53 -12.92
N GLY A 314 -15.00 22.75 -11.63
CA GLY A 314 -15.87 21.85 -10.85
C GLY A 314 -17.29 21.79 -11.41
N LEU A 315 -17.96 20.64 -11.22
CA LEU A 315 -19.32 20.39 -11.76
C LEU A 315 -20.39 21.40 -11.30
N GLY A 316 -20.19 22.07 -10.16
CA GLY A 316 -21.13 23.06 -9.63
C GLY A 316 -21.32 24.31 -10.51
N LEU A 317 -20.44 24.55 -11.49
CA LEU A 317 -20.57 25.64 -12.47
C LEU A 317 -21.46 25.27 -13.67
N GLY A 318 -21.96 24.02 -13.73
CA GLY A 318 -22.70 23.50 -14.86
C GLY A 318 -21.81 23.09 -16.03
N LEU A 319 -22.38 22.26 -16.92
CA LEU A 319 -21.72 21.81 -18.14
C LEU A 319 -22.10 22.70 -19.32
N PRO A 320 -21.20 22.88 -20.30
CA PRO A 320 -21.51 23.68 -21.47
C PRO A 320 -22.60 23.03 -22.33
N ASP A 321 -23.58 23.82 -22.78
CA ASP A 321 -24.63 23.36 -23.70
C ASP A 321 -24.19 23.53 -25.17
N PRO A 322 -23.94 22.45 -25.92
CA PRO A 322 -23.49 22.53 -27.32
C PRO A 322 -24.54 23.13 -28.25
N ARG A 323 -25.83 23.15 -27.88
CA ARG A 323 -26.88 23.79 -28.67
C ARG A 323 -26.71 25.31 -28.75
N ARG A 324 -25.93 25.88 -27.84
CA ARG A 324 -25.64 27.33 -27.77
C ARG A 324 -24.26 27.71 -28.32
N GLN A 325 -23.48 26.73 -28.75
CA GLN A 325 -22.10 26.95 -29.22
C GLN A 325 -22.06 27.02 -30.75
N ALA A 326 -21.39 28.03 -31.28
CA ALA A 326 -21.17 28.19 -32.72
C ALA A 326 -20.42 26.99 -33.33
N ALA A 327 -19.58 26.32 -32.55
CA ALA A 327 -18.82 25.12 -32.94
C ALA A 327 -19.69 23.93 -33.33
N THR A 328 -20.94 23.89 -32.87
CA THR A 328 -21.83 22.73 -32.91
C THR A 328 -23.26 23.06 -33.39
N GLN A 329 -23.49 24.31 -33.80
CA GLN A 329 -24.82 24.83 -34.15
C GLN A 329 -25.47 24.21 -35.40
N LEU A 330 -24.70 23.51 -36.25
CA LEU A 330 -25.20 22.86 -37.47
C LEU A 330 -25.68 21.43 -37.21
N SER A 331 -25.39 20.86 -36.04
CA SER A 331 -25.86 19.52 -35.66
C SER A 331 -27.29 19.57 -35.09
N SER A 332 -28.10 18.56 -35.43
CA SER A 332 -29.35 18.30 -34.71
C SER A 332 -29.10 17.39 -33.51
N TYR A 333 -29.76 17.68 -32.38
CA TYR A 333 -29.55 16.98 -31.12
C TYR A 333 -30.83 16.32 -30.62
N THR A 334 -30.70 15.11 -30.07
CA THR A 334 -31.75 14.45 -29.27
C THR A 334 -31.24 14.30 -27.84
N GLU A 335 -32.02 14.74 -26.86
CA GLU A 335 -31.66 14.64 -25.44
C GLU A 335 -32.02 13.26 -24.90
N HIS A 336 -31.11 12.70 -24.12
CA HIS A 336 -31.20 11.37 -23.53
C HIS A 336 -30.71 11.39 -22.08
N HIS A 337 -31.20 10.42 -21.32
CA HIS A 337 -30.82 10.20 -19.94
C HIS A 337 -30.16 8.83 -19.79
N ALA A 338 -29.07 8.78 -19.04
CA ALA A 338 -28.39 7.55 -18.71
C ALA A 338 -27.99 7.52 -17.24
N ARG A 339 -28.19 6.39 -16.59
CA ARG A 339 -27.60 6.06 -15.31
C ARG A 339 -26.40 5.15 -15.53
N VAL A 340 -25.25 5.54 -15.01
CA VAL A 340 -24.00 4.76 -15.07
C VAL A 340 -23.69 4.25 -13.68
N GLU A 341 -23.60 2.93 -13.53
CA GLU A 341 -23.22 2.23 -12.30
C GLU A 341 -21.86 1.57 -12.52
N ILE A 342 -20.85 1.95 -11.75
CA ILE A 342 -19.48 1.46 -11.88
C ILE A 342 -19.17 0.44 -10.80
N THR A 343 -18.57 -0.68 -11.17
CA THR A 343 -18.17 -1.73 -10.23
C THR A 343 -16.85 -1.39 -9.53
N LYS A 344 -16.54 -2.10 -8.44
CA LYS A 344 -15.25 -2.01 -7.74
C LYS A 344 -14.01 -2.29 -8.61
N ASP A 345 -14.21 -2.97 -9.75
CA ASP A 345 -13.14 -3.43 -10.62
C ASP A 345 -12.69 -2.36 -11.63
N LEU A 346 -13.44 -1.26 -11.77
CA LEU A 346 -13.03 -0.09 -12.57
C LEU A 346 -12.62 1.09 -11.67
N GLN A 347 -11.31 1.19 -11.46
CA GLN A 347 -10.71 2.24 -10.63
C GLN A 347 -9.84 3.17 -11.47
N GLN A 348 -10.42 4.30 -11.86
CA GLN A 348 -9.73 5.33 -12.62
C GLN A 348 -10.14 6.71 -12.12
N ASN A 349 -9.31 7.71 -12.42
CA ASN A 349 -9.53 9.10 -12.05
C ASN A 349 -10.22 9.90 -13.16
N MET A 350 -10.62 9.23 -14.25
CA MET A 350 -11.40 9.77 -15.35
C MET A 350 -12.69 8.95 -15.49
N ALA A 351 -13.84 9.61 -15.40
CA ALA A 351 -15.13 8.94 -15.41
C ALA A 351 -15.68 8.80 -16.84
N PRO A 352 -16.27 7.65 -17.20
CA PRO A 352 -16.92 7.46 -18.50
C PRO A 352 -18.12 8.39 -18.69
N LEU A 353 -18.23 9.02 -19.85
CA LEU A 353 -19.36 9.85 -20.24
C LEU A 353 -19.72 9.69 -21.71
N TYR A 354 -20.98 9.93 -22.05
CA TYR A 354 -21.37 10.11 -23.46
C TYR A 354 -20.92 11.49 -23.94
N SER A 355 -20.69 11.62 -25.25
CA SER A 355 -20.39 12.90 -25.87
C SER A 355 -21.51 13.92 -25.58
N TYR A 356 -21.14 15.19 -25.42
CA TYR A 356 -22.07 16.28 -25.17
C TYR A 356 -22.95 16.08 -23.92
N ALA A 357 -22.34 15.67 -22.80
CA ALA A 357 -22.98 15.70 -21.49
C ALA A 357 -23.28 17.15 -21.07
N ILE A 358 -24.53 17.41 -20.68
CA ILE A 358 -25.03 18.73 -20.26
C ILE A 358 -25.49 18.75 -18.80
N GLY A 359 -25.63 17.59 -18.17
CA GLY A 359 -25.89 17.47 -16.73
C GLY A 359 -25.29 16.19 -16.17
N ILE A 360 -24.71 16.27 -14.96
CA ILE A 360 -24.21 15.12 -14.21
C ILE A 360 -24.65 15.29 -12.76
N ASN A 361 -25.37 14.29 -12.24
CA ASN A 361 -25.92 14.29 -10.89
C ASN A 361 -25.47 13.02 -10.14
N ASN A 362 -25.52 13.07 -8.81
CA ASN A 362 -25.24 11.94 -7.91
C ASN A 362 -23.82 11.36 -7.99
N LEU A 363 -22.88 12.05 -8.65
CA LEU A 363 -21.48 11.65 -8.67
C LEU A 363 -20.76 12.10 -7.39
N ASN A 364 -20.29 11.14 -6.60
CA ASN A 364 -19.70 11.43 -5.29
C ASN A 364 -18.23 11.88 -5.43
N GLY A 365 -17.84 12.89 -4.65
CA GLY A 365 -16.47 13.39 -4.57
C GLY A 365 -16.21 14.65 -5.40
N SER A 366 -14.95 15.06 -5.45
CA SER A 366 -14.55 16.30 -6.14
C SER A 366 -14.21 16.03 -7.60
N TRP A 367 -15.17 16.25 -8.48
CA TRP A 367 -15.02 16.07 -9.93
C TRP A 367 -15.02 17.41 -10.68
N ALA A 368 -14.21 17.46 -11.73
CA ALA A 368 -14.08 18.59 -12.62
C ALA A 368 -14.27 18.15 -14.08
N TYR A 369 -14.81 19.04 -14.90
CA TYR A 369 -15.03 18.82 -16.32
C TYR A 369 -14.13 19.72 -17.16
N ASP A 370 -13.30 19.12 -18.01
CA ASP A 370 -12.50 19.84 -18.99
C ASP A 370 -13.32 20.02 -20.26
N GLN A 371 -13.60 21.28 -20.64
CA GLN A 371 -14.41 21.59 -21.81
C GLN A 371 -13.69 21.37 -23.15
N ASN A 372 -12.37 21.50 -23.18
CA ASN A 372 -11.57 21.34 -24.41
C ASN A 372 -11.40 19.86 -24.74
N GLN A 373 -11.01 19.07 -23.73
CA GLN A 373 -10.86 17.63 -23.85
C GLN A 373 -12.22 16.90 -23.75
N GLN A 374 -13.25 17.57 -23.25
CA GLN A 374 -14.58 17.03 -22.96
C GLN A 374 -14.54 15.84 -21.99
N VAL A 375 -13.60 15.79 -21.04
CA VAL A 375 -13.44 14.66 -20.10
C VAL A 375 -13.87 15.03 -18.68
N LEU A 376 -14.39 14.05 -17.95
CA LEU A 376 -14.71 14.18 -16.53
C LEU A 376 -13.59 13.56 -15.70
N TYR A 377 -12.94 14.34 -14.83
CA TYR A 377 -11.76 13.89 -14.10
C TYR A 377 -11.76 14.33 -12.63
N SER A 378 -10.97 13.63 -11.80
CA SER A 378 -10.70 13.98 -10.42
C SER A 378 -9.22 13.76 -10.09
N SER A 379 -8.68 14.55 -9.18
CA SER A 379 -7.33 14.33 -8.60
C SER A 379 -7.37 13.67 -7.23
N ARG A 380 -8.56 13.49 -6.65
CA ARG A 380 -8.76 13.04 -5.27
C ARG A 380 -9.72 11.85 -5.13
N THR A 381 -10.47 11.54 -6.18
CA THR A 381 -11.53 10.53 -6.16
C THR A 381 -11.38 9.60 -7.37
N THR A 382 -11.82 8.36 -7.23
CA THR A 382 -11.85 7.37 -8.31
C THR A 382 -13.29 7.02 -8.68
N THR A 383 -13.45 6.38 -9.84
CA THR A 383 -14.71 5.83 -10.33
C THR A 383 -15.25 4.64 -9.53
N ARG A 384 -14.48 4.13 -8.56
CA ARG A 384 -14.80 2.90 -7.83
C ARG A 384 -16.14 3.04 -7.10
N ASP A 385 -17.02 2.06 -7.31
CA ASP A 385 -18.32 1.96 -6.63
C ASP A 385 -19.19 3.23 -6.78
N GLN A 386 -18.98 3.99 -7.86
CA GLN A 386 -19.77 5.19 -8.18
C GLN A 386 -21.03 4.85 -8.95
N ALA A 387 -22.10 5.58 -8.69
CA ALA A 387 -23.32 5.56 -9.49
C ALA A 387 -23.80 6.99 -9.73
N TYR A 388 -23.97 7.37 -10.99
CA TYR A 388 -24.31 8.74 -11.36
C TYR A 388 -25.24 8.80 -12.57
N ASP A 389 -26.01 9.88 -12.63
CA ASP A 389 -26.95 10.13 -13.72
C ASP A 389 -26.37 11.20 -14.64
N ILE A 390 -26.47 10.96 -15.95
CA ILE A 390 -25.99 11.83 -17.01
C ILE A 390 -27.17 12.22 -17.89
N THR A 391 -27.33 13.53 -18.11
CA THR A 391 -28.13 14.06 -19.21
C THR A 391 -27.18 14.44 -20.33
N TYR A 392 -27.39 13.91 -21.53
CA TYR A 392 -26.50 14.12 -22.67
C TYR A 392 -27.27 14.32 -23.97
N LEU A 393 -26.59 14.90 -24.95
CA LEU A 393 -27.17 15.20 -26.26
C LEU A 393 -26.55 14.31 -27.35
N ARG A 394 -27.39 13.51 -27.99
CA ARG A 394 -27.01 12.72 -29.16
C ARG A 394 -27.07 13.57 -30.41
N ALA A 395 -25.91 13.93 -30.94
CA ALA A 395 -25.80 14.58 -32.25
C ALA A 395 -26.15 13.60 -33.38
N ARG A 396 -26.95 14.05 -34.34
CA ARG A 396 -27.18 13.34 -35.61
C ARG A 396 -26.36 14.00 -36.71
N TYR A 397 -25.71 13.17 -37.51
CA TYR A 397 -24.87 13.62 -38.62
C TYR A 397 -25.35 13.00 -39.93
N SER A 398 -25.43 13.78 -41.00
CA SER A 398 -25.59 13.27 -42.37
C SER A 398 -24.34 13.51 -43.21
N PRO A 399 -24.01 12.60 -44.16
CA PRO A 399 -22.94 12.84 -45.13
C PRO A 399 -23.08 14.17 -45.89
N GLU A 400 -24.31 14.53 -46.25
CA GLU A 400 -24.62 15.73 -47.03
C GLU A 400 -24.29 17.00 -46.24
N GLU A 401 -24.66 17.05 -44.96
CA GLU A 401 -24.35 18.16 -44.05
C GLU A 401 -22.85 18.25 -43.75
N LEU A 402 -22.18 17.11 -43.50
CA LEU A 402 -20.74 17.10 -43.22
C LEU A 402 -19.89 17.54 -44.42
N ARG A 403 -20.34 17.29 -45.66
CA ARG A 403 -19.68 17.81 -46.87
C ARG A 403 -19.76 19.33 -46.98
N GLN A 404 -20.76 19.96 -46.36
CA GLN A 404 -20.94 21.41 -46.32
C GLN A 404 -20.20 22.09 -45.17
N ALA A 405 -19.57 21.33 -44.27
CA ALA A 405 -18.78 21.88 -43.18
C ALA A 405 -17.67 22.80 -43.71
N PRO A 406 -17.60 24.08 -43.25
CA PRO A 406 -16.53 24.98 -43.64
C PRO A 406 -15.16 24.46 -43.17
N ARG A 407 -14.09 24.87 -43.87
CA ARG A 407 -12.73 24.63 -43.40
C ARG A 407 -12.39 25.59 -42.26
N LEU A 408 -11.70 25.06 -41.25
CA LEU A 408 -11.16 25.86 -40.15
C LEU A 408 -10.16 26.89 -40.66
N ALA A 409 -10.18 28.06 -40.02
CA ALA A 409 -9.19 29.09 -40.26
C ALA A 409 -7.81 28.65 -39.75
N ALA A 410 -6.74 29.03 -40.44
CA ALA A 410 -5.37 28.62 -40.08
C ALA A 410 -4.91 29.09 -38.69
N ASN A 411 -5.55 30.12 -38.12
CA ASN A 411 -5.27 30.67 -36.80
C ASN A 411 -6.20 30.14 -35.69
N ASP A 412 -7.08 29.18 -36.00
CA ASP A 412 -7.96 28.57 -35.00
C ASP A 412 -7.15 27.70 -34.04
N ALA A 413 -7.48 27.73 -32.74
CA ALA A 413 -6.79 26.93 -31.72
C ALA A 413 -6.88 25.42 -32.00
N LEU A 414 -7.94 24.96 -32.67
CA LEU A 414 -8.12 23.57 -33.05
C LEU A 414 -7.11 23.10 -34.11
N MET A 415 -6.43 24.03 -34.80
CA MET A 415 -5.34 23.66 -35.70
C MET A 415 -4.17 23.00 -34.97
N ALA A 416 -4.03 23.17 -33.65
CA ALA A 416 -3.06 22.41 -32.85
C ALA A 416 -3.27 20.88 -32.96
N TYR A 417 -4.51 20.43 -33.16
CA TYR A 417 -4.84 19.02 -33.36
C TYR A 417 -4.58 18.53 -34.78
N THR A 418 -3.90 19.31 -35.64
CA THR A 418 -3.37 18.86 -36.94
C THR A 418 -1.87 18.56 -36.88
N ALA A 419 -1.21 18.82 -35.75
CA ALA A 419 0.22 18.58 -35.60
C ALA A 419 0.55 17.08 -35.69
N THR A 420 1.56 16.77 -36.49
CA THR A 420 2.09 15.42 -36.71
C THR A 420 3.62 15.45 -36.76
N PRO A 421 4.32 14.37 -36.37
CA PRO A 421 5.68 14.15 -36.81
C PRO A 421 5.69 13.97 -38.34
N GLY A 422 6.77 14.42 -38.99
CA GLY A 422 6.94 14.23 -40.44
C GLY A 422 7.28 12.78 -40.75
N ASP A 423 6.50 12.14 -41.61
CA ASP A 423 6.72 10.76 -42.05
C ASP A 423 6.33 10.63 -43.52
N ALA A 424 7.32 10.34 -44.36
CA ALA A 424 7.15 10.30 -45.81
C ALA A 424 6.15 9.21 -46.26
N THR A 425 6.03 8.11 -45.51
CA THR A 425 5.09 7.02 -45.83
C THR A 425 3.66 7.47 -45.59
N VAL A 426 3.41 8.08 -44.43
CA VAL A 426 2.10 8.63 -44.07
C VAL A 426 1.69 9.74 -45.03
N GLU A 427 2.59 10.68 -45.30
CA GLU A 427 2.35 11.82 -46.19
C GLU A 427 2.03 11.38 -47.62
N THR A 428 2.78 10.41 -48.15
CA THR A 428 2.55 9.86 -49.49
C THR A 428 1.19 9.19 -49.60
N GLU A 429 0.81 8.39 -48.61
CA GLU A 429 -0.44 7.65 -48.63
C GLU A 429 -1.65 8.59 -48.44
N VAL A 430 -1.53 9.60 -47.58
CA VAL A 430 -2.54 10.65 -47.41
C VAL A 430 -2.71 11.45 -48.70
N ALA A 431 -1.63 11.85 -49.38
CA ALA A 431 -1.70 12.54 -50.66
C ALA A 431 -2.39 11.68 -51.74
N ARG A 432 -2.11 10.37 -51.76
CA ARG A 432 -2.75 9.42 -52.68
C ARG A 432 -4.25 9.28 -52.41
N LEU A 433 -4.64 9.08 -51.15
CA LEU A 433 -6.03 8.84 -50.75
C LEU A 433 -6.92 10.09 -50.85
N THR A 434 -6.35 11.28 -50.68
CA THR A 434 -7.09 12.55 -50.71
C THR A 434 -7.10 13.22 -52.08
N LYS A 435 -6.38 12.67 -53.07
CA LYS A 435 -6.30 13.21 -54.43
C LYS A 435 -7.70 13.37 -55.06
N GLY A 436 -8.00 14.58 -55.53
CA GLY A 436 -9.27 14.92 -56.18
C GLY A 436 -10.46 15.06 -55.22
N LYS A 437 -10.26 14.96 -53.89
CA LYS A 437 -11.30 15.21 -52.89
C LYS A 437 -11.30 16.68 -52.47
N THR A 438 -12.44 17.34 -52.58
CA THR A 438 -12.58 18.79 -52.33
C THR A 438 -13.06 19.08 -50.90
N THR A 439 -13.93 18.25 -50.32
CA THR A 439 -14.44 18.44 -48.96
C THR A 439 -13.59 17.69 -47.94
N ASP A 440 -13.54 18.19 -46.71
CA ASP A 440 -12.80 17.54 -45.62
C ASP A 440 -13.46 16.20 -45.24
N TYR A 441 -14.79 16.12 -45.33
CA TYR A 441 -15.52 14.87 -45.13
C TYR A 441 -15.12 13.81 -46.16
N ASP A 442 -15.06 14.15 -47.46
CA ASP A 442 -14.70 13.18 -48.48
C ASP A 442 -13.23 12.70 -48.36
N LYS A 443 -12.33 13.56 -47.85
CA LYS A 443 -10.96 13.17 -47.50
C LYS A 443 -10.93 12.18 -46.34
N VAL A 444 -11.58 12.52 -45.22
CA VAL A 444 -11.67 11.67 -44.02
C VAL A 444 -12.34 10.34 -44.36
N ARG A 445 -13.40 10.37 -45.16
CA ARG A 445 -14.12 9.18 -45.63
C ARG A 445 -13.24 8.28 -46.50
N SER A 446 -12.40 8.87 -47.37
CA SER A 446 -11.44 8.12 -48.18
C SER A 446 -10.40 7.41 -47.30
N ILE A 447 -9.84 8.12 -46.32
CA ILE A 447 -8.88 7.57 -45.34
C ILE A 447 -9.54 6.46 -44.50
N TYR A 448 -10.75 6.71 -43.98
CA TYR A 448 -11.53 5.74 -43.22
C TYR A 448 -11.79 4.45 -44.00
N ASN A 449 -12.15 4.57 -45.29
CA ASN A 449 -12.44 3.41 -46.14
C ASN A 449 -11.20 2.56 -46.44
N TRP A 450 -10.01 3.15 -46.37
CA TRP A 450 -8.77 2.44 -46.64
C TRP A 450 -8.43 1.40 -45.57
N PHE A 451 -8.94 1.53 -44.34
CA PHE A 451 -8.73 0.56 -43.25
C PHE A 451 -9.56 -0.75 -43.40
N SER A 452 -10.10 -1.05 -44.59
CA SER A 452 -10.91 -2.23 -44.85
C SER A 452 -10.10 -3.52 -45.04
N LYS A 453 -10.76 -4.67 -44.88
CA LYS A 453 -10.18 -6.00 -45.17
C LYS A 453 -9.72 -6.14 -46.61
N GLU A 454 -10.44 -5.53 -47.56
CA GLU A 454 -10.07 -5.52 -48.99
C GLU A 454 -8.70 -4.86 -49.23
N ASN A 455 -8.32 -3.89 -48.39
CA ASN A 455 -7.02 -3.23 -48.43
C ASN A 455 -5.92 -3.96 -47.65
N GLY A 456 -6.22 -5.16 -47.13
CA GLY A 456 -5.29 -6.04 -46.42
C GLY A 456 -5.26 -5.87 -44.90
N PHE A 457 -6.15 -5.05 -44.33
CA PHE A 457 -6.20 -4.82 -42.88
C PHE A 457 -6.82 -5.99 -42.11
N LYS A 458 -6.18 -6.39 -41.00
CA LYS A 458 -6.59 -7.51 -40.15
C LYS A 458 -6.59 -7.13 -38.68
N TYR A 459 -7.70 -7.45 -38.00
CA TYR A 459 -7.81 -7.28 -36.56
C TYR A 459 -7.14 -8.43 -35.81
N SER A 460 -6.22 -8.13 -34.88
CA SER A 460 -5.53 -9.11 -34.03
C SER A 460 -5.07 -8.52 -32.70
N LEU A 461 -5.49 -9.15 -31.59
CA LEU A 461 -5.05 -8.84 -30.23
C LEU A 461 -3.64 -9.36 -29.89
N ALA A 462 -3.03 -10.18 -30.76
CA ALA A 462 -1.70 -10.75 -30.54
C ALA A 462 -0.55 -9.77 -30.86
N THR A 463 -0.87 -8.54 -31.28
CA THR A 463 0.11 -7.50 -31.60
C THR A 463 0.33 -6.61 -30.38
N GLN A 464 1.59 -6.35 -30.01
CA GLN A 464 1.94 -5.47 -28.88
C GLN A 464 2.29 -4.08 -29.42
N THR A 465 1.71 -3.01 -28.86
CA THR A 465 2.14 -1.63 -29.14
C THR A 465 2.12 -0.78 -27.88
N THR A 466 3.04 0.17 -27.80
CA THR A 466 3.12 1.22 -26.79
C THR A 466 2.55 2.56 -27.24
N GLY A 467 2.02 2.65 -28.48
CA GLY A 467 1.43 3.86 -29.06
C GLY A 467 2.43 4.82 -29.71
N LYS A 468 3.70 4.40 -29.91
CA LYS A 468 4.77 5.19 -30.53
C LYS A 468 4.50 5.47 -32.00
N ALA A 469 4.97 6.62 -32.50
CA ALA A 469 4.81 7.00 -33.90
C ALA A 469 5.43 5.94 -34.85
N SER A 470 6.63 5.43 -34.55
CA SER A 470 7.24 4.36 -35.36
C SER A 470 6.39 3.10 -35.44
N GLU A 471 5.77 2.67 -34.32
CA GLU A 471 4.93 1.47 -34.27
C GLU A 471 3.59 1.67 -35.02
N ILE A 472 3.06 2.90 -35.01
CA ILE A 472 1.86 3.26 -35.79
C ILE A 472 2.19 3.27 -37.29
N ALA A 473 3.36 3.79 -37.69
CA ALA A 473 3.84 3.73 -39.06
C ALA A 473 4.08 2.27 -39.52
N ASP A 474 4.64 1.44 -38.64
CA ASP A 474 4.79 0.00 -38.89
C ASP A 474 3.43 -0.68 -39.10
N PHE A 475 2.39 -0.30 -38.34
CA PHE A 475 1.03 -0.81 -38.54
C PHE A 475 0.46 -0.45 -39.91
N LEU A 476 0.71 0.75 -40.43
CA LEU A 476 0.27 1.14 -41.78
C LEU A 476 0.89 0.23 -42.87
N THR A 477 2.06 -0.35 -42.59
CA THR A 477 2.77 -1.28 -43.46
C THR A 477 2.35 -2.74 -43.23
N ASN A 478 2.33 -3.18 -41.97
CA ASN A 478 2.03 -4.56 -41.55
C ASN A 478 0.52 -4.88 -41.59
N LYS A 479 -0.32 -3.84 -41.53
CA LYS A 479 -1.79 -3.87 -41.63
C LYS A 479 -2.49 -4.81 -40.65
N THR A 480 -1.81 -5.20 -39.57
CA THR A 480 -2.34 -6.12 -38.55
C THR A 480 -2.23 -5.46 -37.19
N GLY A 481 -3.36 -5.28 -36.51
CA GLY A 481 -3.43 -4.53 -35.24
C GLY A 481 -4.79 -4.67 -34.56
N TYR A 482 -5.00 -3.97 -33.44
CA TYR A 482 -6.31 -3.89 -32.78
C TYR A 482 -6.75 -2.42 -32.64
N CYS A 483 -7.83 -2.15 -31.92
CA CYS A 483 -8.52 -0.84 -31.94
C CYS A 483 -7.59 0.37 -31.72
N GLN A 484 -6.54 0.23 -30.92
CA GLN A 484 -5.55 1.30 -30.69
C GLN A 484 -4.79 1.69 -31.96
N GLN A 485 -4.25 0.71 -32.70
CA GLN A 485 -3.49 0.99 -33.92
C GLN A 485 -4.38 1.58 -35.01
N TYR A 486 -5.60 1.04 -35.18
CA TYR A 486 -6.56 1.57 -36.14
C TYR A 486 -6.94 3.03 -35.82
N ALA A 487 -7.27 3.31 -34.56
CA ALA A 487 -7.64 4.67 -34.14
C ALA A 487 -6.46 5.65 -34.23
N ALA A 488 -5.28 5.26 -33.76
CA ALA A 488 -4.09 6.11 -33.81
C ALA A 488 -3.64 6.38 -35.26
N ALA A 489 -3.59 5.35 -36.11
CA ALA A 489 -3.19 5.49 -37.50
C ALA A 489 -4.18 6.35 -38.29
N MET A 490 -5.50 6.11 -38.11
CA MET A 490 -6.51 6.95 -38.74
C MET A 490 -6.40 8.40 -38.28
N ALA A 491 -6.27 8.65 -36.98
CA ALA A 491 -6.11 10.00 -36.45
C ALA A 491 -4.86 10.68 -37.06
N TRP A 492 -3.71 10.02 -37.11
CA TRP A 492 -2.50 10.57 -37.72
C TRP A 492 -2.70 10.91 -39.21
N MET A 493 -3.25 9.99 -40.00
CA MET A 493 -3.51 10.25 -41.43
C MET A 493 -4.47 11.42 -41.65
N VAL A 494 -5.49 11.56 -40.81
CA VAL A 494 -6.43 12.70 -40.86
C VAL A 494 -5.73 14.02 -40.48
N ARG A 495 -4.88 14.01 -39.45
CA ARG A 495 -4.05 15.17 -39.09
C ARG A 495 -3.11 15.59 -40.22
N ALA A 496 -2.44 14.62 -40.85
CA ALA A 496 -1.57 14.84 -42.00
C ALA A 496 -2.33 15.37 -43.24
N ALA A 497 -3.65 15.12 -43.33
CA ALA A 497 -4.52 15.72 -44.34
C ALA A 497 -4.92 17.18 -44.02
N GLY A 498 -4.41 17.74 -42.91
CA GLY A 498 -4.70 19.10 -42.43
C GLY A 498 -6.02 19.23 -41.69
N ILE A 499 -6.59 18.12 -41.19
CA ILE A 499 -7.92 18.09 -40.55
C ILE A 499 -7.74 17.73 -39.07
N PRO A 500 -8.29 18.50 -38.11
CA PRO A 500 -8.11 18.21 -36.69
C PRO A 500 -8.72 16.86 -36.31
N ALA A 501 -7.90 16.00 -35.68
CA ALA A 501 -8.34 14.69 -35.20
C ALA A 501 -7.73 14.37 -33.85
N ARG A 502 -8.36 13.51 -33.06
CA ARG A 502 -7.84 13.00 -31.78
C ARG A 502 -8.26 11.56 -31.57
N VAL A 503 -7.59 10.84 -30.67
CA VAL A 503 -7.97 9.47 -30.30
C VAL A 503 -8.78 9.51 -29.02
N ALA A 504 -9.96 8.91 -29.02
CA ALA A 504 -10.79 8.75 -27.84
C ALA A 504 -10.64 7.35 -27.25
N PHE A 505 -10.63 7.26 -25.93
CA PHE A 505 -10.55 6.02 -25.16
C PHE A 505 -11.78 5.86 -24.29
N GLY A 506 -12.32 4.65 -24.27
CA GLY A 506 -13.63 4.44 -23.71
C GLY A 506 -14.07 2.98 -23.69
N PHE A 507 -15.39 2.82 -23.68
CA PHE A 507 -16.06 1.53 -23.77
C PHE A 507 -17.07 1.54 -24.91
N THR A 508 -17.17 0.42 -25.62
CA THR A 508 -18.30 0.19 -26.52
C THR A 508 -19.60 0.02 -25.74
N ARG A 509 -20.75 -0.02 -26.43
CA ARG A 509 -22.08 -0.07 -25.79
C ARG A 509 -22.32 -1.32 -24.93
N GLY A 510 -21.45 -2.31 -24.99
CA GLY A 510 -21.62 -3.56 -24.27
C GLY A 510 -22.72 -4.45 -24.85
N THR A 511 -23.23 -5.35 -24.01
CA THR A 511 -24.29 -6.31 -24.35
C THR A 511 -25.61 -5.85 -23.74
N PRO A 512 -26.71 -5.77 -24.52
CA PRO A 512 -28.02 -5.43 -23.98
C PRO A 512 -28.54 -6.55 -23.06
N ALA A 513 -29.03 -6.16 -21.88
CA ALA A 513 -29.65 -7.05 -20.90
C ALA A 513 -31.19 -6.91 -20.85
N GLY A 514 -31.78 -6.09 -21.73
CA GLY A 514 -33.21 -5.78 -21.78
C GLY A 514 -33.55 -4.47 -21.04
N GLY A 515 -34.70 -3.86 -21.38
CA GLY A 515 -35.21 -2.66 -20.69
C GLY A 515 -34.29 -1.43 -20.71
N GLY A 516 -33.50 -1.23 -21.78
CA GLY A 516 -32.54 -0.12 -21.88
C GLY A 516 -31.26 -0.31 -21.05
N VAL A 517 -31.05 -1.50 -20.49
CA VAL A 517 -29.87 -1.84 -19.68
C VAL A 517 -28.79 -2.48 -20.56
N PHE A 518 -27.56 -2.01 -20.40
CA PHE A 518 -26.36 -2.48 -21.08
C PHE A 518 -25.29 -2.87 -20.06
N THR A 519 -24.72 -4.07 -20.22
CA THR A 519 -23.60 -4.55 -19.40
C THR A 519 -22.30 -4.37 -20.18
N ILE A 520 -21.35 -3.66 -19.57
CA ILE A 520 -20.05 -3.34 -20.14
C ILE A 520 -18.96 -4.03 -19.32
N THR A 521 -18.10 -4.77 -20.01
CA THR A 521 -17.03 -5.58 -19.44
C THR A 521 -15.66 -5.05 -19.89
N ASN A 522 -14.58 -5.61 -19.34
CA ASN A 522 -13.22 -5.33 -19.80
C ASN A 522 -13.00 -5.62 -21.30
N ARG A 523 -13.76 -6.55 -21.90
CA ARG A 523 -13.73 -6.84 -23.34
C ARG A 523 -14.33 -5.73 -24.21
N ASN A 524 -15.06 -4.81 -23.61
CA ASN A 524 -15.67 -3.67 -24.29
C ASN A 524 -14.78 -2.43 -24.28
N ALA A 525 -13.61 -2.49 -23.66
CA ALA A 525 -12.65 -1.40 -23.70
C ALA A 525 -12.22 -1.13 -25.15
N HIS A 526 -12.28 0.13 -25.59
CA HIS A 526 -12.15 0.47 -27.00
C HIS A 526 -11.54 1.85 -27.24
N ALA A 527 -10.96 2.01 -28.43
CA ALA A 527 -10.43 3.28 -28.91
C ALA A 527 -10.98 3.60 -30.32
N TRP A 528 -11.27 4.88 -30.58
CA TRP A 528 -11.75 5.36 -31.87
C TRP A 528 -11.17 6.75 -32.20
N THR A 529 -11.29 7.18 -33.46
CA THR A 529 -10.87 8.53 -33.87
C THR A 529 -12.05 9.49 -33.73
N GLU A 530 -11.82 10.69 -33.23
CA GLU A 530 -12.75 11.80 -33.33
C GLU A 530 -12.16 12.86 -34.25
N VAL A 531 -12.95 13.31 -35.23
CA VAL A 531 -12.55 14.31 -36.23
C VAL A 531 -13.40 15.55 -36.07
N TYR A 532 -12.77 16.73 -36.02
CA TYR A 532 -13.50 17.96 -35.85
C TYR A 532 -14.01 18.51 -37.19
N PHE A 533 -15.31 18.78 -37.25
CA PHE A 533 -15.94 19.47 -38.38
C PHE A 533 -16.55 20.78 -37.89
N GLN A 534 -16.18 21.90 -38.52
CA GLN A 534 -16.67 23.21 -38.12
C GLN A 534 -18.21 23.27 -38.22
N GLY A 535 -18.85 23.64 -37.10
CA GLY A 535 -20.31 23.68 -36.98
C GLY A 535 -20.94 22.37 -36.52
N PHE A 536 -20.21 21.24 -36.53
CA PHE A 536 -20.69 19.93 -36.06
C PHE A 536 -19.95 19.42 -34.82
N GLY A 537 -18.78 19.99 -34.51
CA GLY A 537 -17.93 19.60 -33.39
C GLY A 537 -17.14 18.32 -33.68
N TRP A 538 -16.85 17.54 -32.62
CA TRP A 538 -16.11 16.28 -32.72
C TRP A 538 -17.03 15.14 -33.17
N VAL A 539 -16.80 14.64 -34.39
CA VAL A 539 -17.55 13.54 -35.00
C VAL A 539 -16.75 12.24 -34.88
N PRO A 540 -17.34 11.15 -34.34
CA PRO A 540 -16.62 9.89 -34.16
C PRO A 540 -16.52 9.10 -35.47
N PHE A 541 -15.32 8.61 -35.75
CA PHE A 541 -14.96 7.67 -36.80
C PHE A 541 -14.18 6.50 -36.19
N ASP A 542 -14.80 5.34 -36.13
CA ASP A 542 -14.17 4.12 -35.62
C ASP A 542 -13.71 3.27 -36.80
N ALA A 543 -12.43 3.31 -37.20
CA ALA A 543 -11.90 2.50 -38.31
C ALA A 543 -11.78 1.00 -38.00
N THR A 544 -12.05 0.57 -36.77
CA THR A 544 -11.88 -0.83 -36.36
C THR A 544 -12.99 -1.70 -36.97
N PRO A 545 -12.67 -2.88 -37.56
CA PRO A 545 -13.68 -3.80 -38.08
C PRO A 545 -14.67 -4.25 -36.98
N SER A 546 -15.97 -4.03 -37.18
CA SER A 546 -17.00 -4.28 -36.15
C SER A 546 -17.09 -5.75 -35.72
N ALA A 547 -16.80 -6.68 -36.64
CA ALA A 547 -16.79 -8.12 -36.37
C ALA A 547 -15.76 -8.54 -35.32
N GLY A 548 -14.73 -7.72 -35.08
CA GLY A 548 -13.70 -7.97 -34.06
C GLY A 548 -13.98 -7.32 -32.70
N VAL A 549 -15.06 -6.53 -32.57
CA VAL A 549 -15.32 -5.70 -31.38
C VAL A 549 -16.74 -5.90 -30.87
N THR A 550 -16.87 -6.52 -29.70
CA THR A 550 -18.16 -6.71 -29.02
C THR A 550 -18.79 -5.36 -28.68
N GLY A 551 -20.07 -5.18 -29.03
CA GLY A 551 -20.80 -3.94 -28.74
C GLY A 551 -20.48 -2.77 -29.68
N SER A 552 -19.87 -3.02 -30.85
CA SER A 552 -19.64 -1.94 -31.83
C SER A 552 -20.95 -1.27 -32.27
N ALA A 553 -20.96 0.06 -32.28
CA ALA A 553 -22.13 0.89 -32.63
C ALA A 553 -21.99 1.52 -34.04
N ARG A 554 -20.93 1.15 -34.78
CA ARG A 554 -20.60 1.64 -36.13
C ARG A 554 -21.67 1.26 -37.17
N SER A 555 -22.32 0.11 -36.96
CA SER A 555 -23.22 -0.54 -37.90
C SER A 555 -24.55 0.18 -38.16
N GLY A 556 -24.92 1.16 -37.33
CA GLY A 556 -26.16 1.96 -37.46
C GLY A 556 -25.95 3.38 -37.97
N SER A 557 -24.70 3.79 -38.27
CA SER A 557 -24.39 5.16 -38.68
C SER A 557 -24.31 5.34 -40.20
N ASN A 558 -25.03 6.33 -40.75
CA ASN A 558 -25.02 6.61 -42.19
C ASN A 558 -23.84 7.50 -42.64
N TRP A 559 -23.27 8.31 -41.74
CA TRP A 559 -22.09 9.13 -42.02
C TRP A 559 -20.78 8.33 -41.97
N ALA A 560 -20.75 7.22 -41.23
CA ALA A 560 -19.60 6.36 -41.11
C ALA A 560 -19.98 4.85 -41.06
N PRO A 561 -20.63 4.29 -42.09
CA PRO A 561 -21.05 2.89 -42.05
C PRO A 561 -19.86 1.93 -42.08
N ASP A 562 -20.13 0.68 -41.70
CA ASP A 562 -19.11 -0.35 -41.67
C ASP A 562 -18.70 -0.86 -43.05
N VAL A 563 -17.46 -0.56 -43.45
CA VAL A 563 -16.83 -0.96 -44.72
C VAL A 563 -16.66 -2.46 -44.89
N ASP A 564 -16.59 -3.22 -43.80
CA ASP A 564 -16.40 -4.68 -43.85
C ASP A 564 -17.72 -5.45 -43.64
N ARG A 565 -18.86 -4.73 -43.55
CA ARG A 565 -20.18 -5.36 -43.40
C ARG A 565 -20.68 -5.79 -44.78
N PRO A 566 -21.18 -7.02 -44.94
CA PRO A 566 -21.86 -7.42 -46.18
C PRO A 566 -23.02 -6.46 -46.44
N THR A 567 -23.04 -5.82 -47.61
CA THR A 567 -24.20 -5.05 -48.07
C THR A 567 -25.42 -5.98 -48.04
N PRO A 568 -26.54 -5.60 -47.41
CA PRO A 568 -27.76 -6.38 -47.55
C PRO A 568 -28.13 -6.35 -49.04
N THR A 569 -27.96 -7.47 -49.73
CA THR A 569 -28.61 -7.68 -51.03
C THR A 569 -30.09 -7.52 -50.76
N ALA A 570 -30.70 -6.46 -51.27
CA ALA A 570 -32.14 -6.32 -51.33
C ALA A 570 -32.67 -7.48 -52.19
N SER A 571 -32.93 -8.62 -51.57
CA SER A 571 -33.70 -9.69 -52.18
C SER A 571 -35.15 -9.24 -52.17
N THR A 572 -35.56 -8.65 -53.27
CA THR A 572 -36.97 -8.50 -53.64
C THR A 572 -37.55 -9.91 -53.74
N SER A 573 -38.14 -10.42 -52.66
CA SER A 573 -39.00 -11.60 -52.71
C SER A 573 -40.42 -11.19 -52.31
N THR A 574 -41.18 -10.80 -53.32
CA THR A 574 -42.64 -10.95 -53.37
C THR A 574 -43.01 -12.42 -53.13
N GLY A 575 -43.79 -12.71 -52.08
CA GLY A 575 -44.53 -13.97 -51.93
C GLY A 575 -44.66 -14.48 -50.49
N PRO A 576 -45.78 -15.12 -50.09
CA PRO A 576 -46.47 -14.79 -48.84
C PRO A 576 -46.39 -15.85 -47.74
N GLY A 577 -46.54 -15.37 -46.49
CA GLY A 577 -47.11 -16.04 -45.30
C GLY A 577 -46.75 -17.50 -44.99
N ALA A 578 -46.04 -17.73 -43.88
CA ALA A 578 -46.25 -18.90 -43.03
C ALA A 578 -45.58 -18.76 -41.65
N ALA A 579 -46.42 -18.87 -40.62
CA ALA A 579 -46.24 -19.51 -39.31
C ALA A 579 -44.91 -19.40 -38.54
N VAL A 580 -45.04 -18.82 -37.35
CA VAL A 580 -44.24 -19.07 -36.14
C VAL A 580 -44.19 -20.57 -35.80
N PRO A 581 -43.05 -21.08 -35.32
CA PRO A 581 -43.06 -22.12 -34.31
C PRO A 581 -42.34 -21.67 -33.03
N ASP A 582 -43.11 -21.63 -31.95
CA ASP A 582 -42.65 -21.83 -30.58
C ASP A 582 -42.01 -23.23 -30.47
N SER A 583 -40.93 -23.36 -29.71
CA SER A 583 -40.73 -24.41 -28.71
C SER A 583 -39.31 -24.41 -28.13
N SER A 584 -39.26 -23.98 -26.86
CA SER A 584 -38.69 -24.72 -25.73
C SER A 584 -37.42 -25.57 -25.90
N GLY A 585 -36.41 -25.21 -25.10
CA GLY A 585 -35.28 -26.07 -24.75
C GLY A 585 -34.57 -25.55 -23.50
N ASP A 586 -35.13 -25.86 -22.32
CA ASP A 586 -34.37 -26.00 -21.07
C ASP A 586 -34.29 -27.51 -20.77
N PRO A 587 -33.16 -28.01 -20.24
CA PRO A 587 -33.20 -28.39 -18.83
C PRO A 587 -31.86 -28.22 -18.08
N GLY A 588 -31.92 -27.81 -16.81
CA GLY A 588 -30.90 -28.25 -15.84
C GLY A 588 -30.75 -27.46 -14.55
N ALA A 589 -31.72 -27.59 -13.64
CA ALA A 589 -31.79 -26.95 -12.33
C ALA A 589 -30.77 -27.45 -11.27
N ALA A 590 -30.46 -26.58 -10.29
CA ALA A 590 -30.31 -26.97 -8.88
C ALA A 590 -30.55 -25.79 -7.90
N ASN A 591 -31.77 -25.78 -7.34
CA ASN A 591 -32.20 -25.42 -5.98
C ASN A 591 -32.23 -23.96 -5.48
N GLY A 592 -33.46 -23.49 -5.19
CA GLY A 592 -33.82 -22.24 -4.48
C GLY A 592 -33.72 -22.32 -2.93
N PRO A 593 -34.51 -21.56 -2.12
CA PRO A 593 -35.74 -20.84 -2.45
C PRO A 593 -35.77 -19.33 -2.11
N ASN A 594 -36.71 -18.72 -2.80
CA ASN A 594 -37.33 -17.41 -2.70
C ASN A 594 -37.75 -16.99 -1.26
N LYS A 595 -37.67 -15.70 -0.94
CA LYS A 595 -38.71 -14.97 -0.19
C LYS A 595 -38.80 -13.51 -0.64
N SER A 596 -39.92 -13.24 -1.29
CA SER A 596 -40.50 -11.96 -1.66
C SER A 596 -40.77 -11.07 -0.44
N GLY A 597 -40.72 -9.76 -0.66
CA GLY A 597 -41.23 -8.74 0.26
C GLY A 597 -41.31 -7.39 -0.42
N VAL A 598 -42.39 -7.16 -1.17
CA VAL A 598 -42.85 -5.84 -1.62
C VAL A 598 -43.47 -5.12 -0.42
N GLY A 599 -43.21 -3.82 -0.29
CA GLY A 599 -43.86 -2.89 0.64
C GLY A 599 -43.18 -1.53 0.53
N GLU A 600 -43.72 -0.63 -0.29
CA GLU A 600 -44.50 0.55 0.16
C GLU A 600 -43.62 1.77 0.45
N ASP A 601 -43.75 2.78 -0.41
CA ASP A 601 -43.41 4.17 -0.08
C ASP A 601 -44.16 4.62 1.18
N PRO A 602 -43.57 5.54 1.95
CA PRO A 602 -44.26 6.82 2.07
C PRO A 602 -43.34 8.04 1.93
N ALA A 603 -43.99 9.10 1.48
CA ALA A 603 -43.47 10.45 1.30
C ALA A 603 -42.91 11.10 2.58
N GLY A 604 -41.93 11.98 2.36
CA GLY A 604 -41.82 13.28 3.01
C GLY A 604 -41.31 13.33 4.45
N THR A 605 -40.03 13.69 4.62
CA THR A 605 -39.60 14.62 5.68
C THR A 605 -38.24 15.22 5.33
N THR A 606 -38.21 16.54 5.19
CA THR A 606 -37.02 17.39 5.15
C THR A 606 -36.24 17.26 6.45
N GLY A 607 -34.99 16.80 6.38
CA GLY A 607 -34.00 16.84 7.47
C GLY A 607 -32.63 17.25 6.93
N PRO A 608 -31.82 18.01 7.69
CA PRO A 608 -30.53 18.50 7.22
C PRO A 608 -29.56 17.34 7.00
N ALA A 609 -28.74 17.45 5.95
CA ALA A 609 -27.74 16.47 5.55
C ALA A 609 -26.83 16.08 6.74
N PRO A 610 -26.44 14.80 6.89
CA PRO A 610 -25.41 14.44 7.83
C PRO A 610 -24.09 15.00 7.30
N GLU A 611 -23.58 16.06 7.94
CA GLU A 611 -22.17 16.40 7.87
C GLU A 611 -21.39 15.13 8.24
N THR A 612 -20.66 14.58 7.27
CA THR A 612 -19.65 13.55 7.52
C THR A 612 -18.60 14.19 8.42
N THR A 613 -18.81 14.08 9.72
CA THR A 613 -17.90 14.58 10.74
C THR A 613 -16.55 13.92 10.49
N ASP A 614 -15.54 14.73 10.27
CA ASP A 614 -14.19 14.28 9.98
C ASP A 614 -13.61 13.61 11.24
N TRP A 615 -13.73 12.28 11.34
CA TRP A 615 -13.30 11.50 12.51
C TRP A 615 -11.78 11.49 12.68
N THR A 616 -11.02 11.98 11.70
CA THR A 616 -9.56 12.14 11.83
C THR A 616 -9.20 12.99 13.05
N GLY A 617 -9.93 14.08 13.31
CA GLY A 617 -9.77 14.89 14.52
C GLY A 617 -10.08 14.11 15.80
N LEU A 618 -11.10 13.26 15.78
CA LEU A 618 -11.47 12.40 16.91
C LEU A 618 -10.44 11.29 17.16
N TRP A 619 -9.84 10.71 16.11
CA TRP A 619 -8.79 9.70 16.26
C TRP A 619 -7.47 10.29 16.74
N ILE A 620 -7.11 11.49 16.28
CA ILE A 620 -5.96 12.24 16.82
C ILE A 620 -6.22 12.60 18.28
N ALA A 621 -7.41 13.08 18.61
CA ALA A 621 -7.81 13.37 19.99
C ALA A 621 -7.81 12.09 20.86
N ALA A 622 -8.27 10.96 20.33
CA ALA A 622 -8.24 9.66 21.01
C ALA A 622 -6.81 9.15 21.22
N GLY A 623 -5.92 9.32 20.24
CA GLY A 623 -4.50 9.00 20.36
C GLY A 623 -3.78 9.85 21.41
N ILE A 624 -4.04 11.16 21.42
CA ILE A 624 -3.52 12.08 22.45
C ILE A 624 -4.10 11.72 23.83
N ALA A 625 -5.39 11.43 23.92
CA ALA A 625 -6.04 11.01 25.16
C ALA A 625 -5.47 9.69 25.69
N LEU A 626 -5.20 8.72 24.81
CA LEU A 626 -4.58 7.45 25.18
C LEU A 626 -3.15 7.65 25.67
N LEU A 627 -2.37 8.52 25.02
CA LEU A 627 -1.00 8.84 25.43
C LEU A 627 -0.98 9.56 26.78
N LEU A 628 -1.90 10.50 27.01
CA LEU A 628 -2.09 11.15 28.31
C LEU A 628 -2.54 10.16 29.39
N ALA A 629 -3.45 9.22 29.06
CA ALA A 629 -3.88 8.17 29.97
C ALA A 629 -2.72 7.24 30.36
N LEU A 630 -1.87 6.85 29.39
CA LEU A 630 -0.66 6.05 29.63
C LEU A 630 0.36 6.78 30.52
N LEU A 631 0.54 8.10 30.32
CA LEU A 631 1.39 8.93 31.17
C LEU A 631 0.87 9.05 32.62
N LEU A 632 -0.43 8.90 32.85
CA LEU A 632 -1.06 8.95 34.18
C LEU A 632 -1.05 7.60 34.93
N VAL A 633 -0.72 6.48 34.27
CA VAL A 633 -0.70 5.14 34.90
C VAL A 633 0.22 5.07 36.13
N PRO A 634 1.45 5.64 36.15
CA PRO A 634 2.29 5.63 37.35
C PRO A 634 1.67 6.39 38.52
N ALA A 635 1.01 7.52 38.25
CA ALA A 635 0.28 8.30 39.26
C ALA A 635 -0.92 7.52 39.81
N LEU A 636 -1.72 6.89 38.94
CA LEU A 636 -2.85 6.07 39.35
C LEU A 636 -2.41 4.86 40.18
N ARG A 637 -1.33 4.18 39.77
CA ARG A 637 -0.75 3.07 40.53
C ARG A 637 -0.28 3.53 41.92
N ARG A 638 0.33 4.71 42.02
CA ARG A 638 0.73 5.29 43.32
C ARG A 638 -0.47 5.58 44.21
N VAL A 639 -1.56 6.11 43.65
CA VAL A 639 -2.83 6.33 44.37
C VAL A 639 -3.44 5.01 44.86
N LEU A 640 -3.43 3.96 44.03
CA LEU A 640 -3.94 2.64 44.40
C LEU A 640 -3.10 1.97 45.50
N VAL A 641 -1.77 2.01 45.39
CA VAL A 641 -0.86 1.48 46.43
C VAL A 641 -1.10 2.21 47.76
N ARG A 642 -1.21 3.54 47.72
CA ARG A 642 -1.56 4.37 48.89
C ARG A 642 -2.89 3.99 49.48
N ARG A 643 -3.95 3.87 48.66
CA ARG A 643 -5.28 3.45 49.13
C ARG A 643 -5.26 2.08 49.80
N ARG A 644 -4.52 1.11 49.24
CA ARG A 644 -4.38 -0.23 49.82
C ARG A 644 -3.63 -0.20 51.16
N ARG A 645 -2.52 0.52 51.25
CA ARG A 645 -1.75 0.67 52.50
C ARG A 645 -2.51 1.47 53.56
N HIS A 646 -3.26 2.50 53.15
CA HIS A 646 -4.14 3.24 54.06
C HIS A 646 -5.28 2.38 54.61
N ALA A 647 -5.87 1.52 53.77
CA ALA A 647 -6.91 0.58 54.22
C ALA A 647 -6.36 -0.49 55.18
N ALA A 648 -5.10 -0.90 55.04
CA ALA A 648 -4.45 -1.78 56.00
C ALA A 648 -4.34 -1.09 57.37
N THR A 649 -3.86 0.15 57.41
CA THR A 649 -3.63 0.93 58.64
C THR A 649 -4.90 1.56 59.28
N ALA A 650 -6.10 1.18 58.84
CA ALA A 650 -7.35 1.75 59.35
C ALA A 650 -7.83 1.00 60.60
N PRO A 651 -8.31 1.69 61.65
CA PRO A 651 -8.77 1.05 62.88
C PRO A 651 -10.02 0.21 62.61
N VAL A 652 -9.96 -1.09 62.86
CA VAL A 652 -11.11 -2.00 62.82
C VAL A 652 -11.59 -2.23 64.25
N ALA A 653 -12.89 -2.07 64.51
CA ALA A 653 -13.46 -2.33 65.83
C ALA A 653 -13.23 -3.81 66.22
N PRO A 654 -12.76 -4.10 67.46
CA PRO A 654 -12.53 -5.47 67.90
C PRO A 654 -13.87 -6.22 67.96
N VAL A 655 -13.92 -7.40 67.33
CA VAL A 655 -15.05 -8.32 67.49
C VAL A 655 -14.78 -9.15 68.73
N VAL A 656 -15.49 -8.86 69.82
CA VAL A 656 -15.44 -9.66 71.05
C VAL A 656 -16.35 -10.88 70.86
N LEU A 657 -15.77 -12.04 70.60
CA LEU A 657 -16.48 -13.32 70.74
C LEU A 657 -16.37 -13.73 72.21
N ALA A 658 -17.42 -13.47 73.00
CA ALA A 658 -17.52 -14.01 74.34
C ALA A 658 -17.87 -15.51 74.25
N ALA A 659 -16.94 -16.38 74.63
CA ALA A 659 -17.22 -17.78 74.91
C ALA A 659 -17.06 -18.00 76.42
N GLU A 660 -18.11 -18.51 77.07
CA GLU A 660 -18.09 -18.83 78.49
C GLU A 660 -17.09 -19.95 78.78
N GLY A 661 -16.17 -19.68 79.70
CA GLY A 661 -15.46 -20.72 80.44
C GLY A 661 -14.29 -21.40 79.73
N ILE A 662 -13.24 -20.64 79.38
CA ILE A 662 -11.81 -21.04 79.47
C ILE A 662 -11.00 -19.74 79.56
N THR A 663 -10.21 -19.59 80.61
CA THR A 663 -9.17 -18.56 80.69
C THR A 663 -8.03 -18.88 79.73
N ASP A 664 -7.60 -17.84 78.99
CA ASP A 664 -6.26 -17.66 78.41
C ASP A 664 -6.02 -18.24 77.00
N LEU A 665 -6.37 -17.46 75.96
CA LEU A 665 -5.49 -17.09 74.83
C LEU A 665 -6.25 -16.19 73.83
N THR A 666 -6.31 -14.88 74.11
CA THR A 666 -6.72 -13.84 73.15
C THR A 666 -5.53 -12.94 72.81
N VAL A 667 -4.40 -13.52 72.38
CA VAL A 667 -3.23 -12.74 71.95
C VAL A 667 -2.59 -13.36 70.71
N THR A 668 -3.16 -13.13 69.51
CA THR A 668 -2.42 -13.36 68.24
C THR A 668 -2.88 -12.47 67.09
N ALA A 669 -4.18 -12.23 66.93
CA ALA A 669 -4.70 -11.48 65.78
C ALA A 669 -4.36 -9.97 65.81
N GLU A 670 -4.41 -9.33 66.98
CA GLU A 670 -4.15 -7.88 67.12
C GLU A 670 -2.67 -7.52 67.08
N THR A 671 -1.79 -8.39 67.57
CA THR A 671 -0.32 -8.16 67.53
C THR A 671 0.26 -8.43 66.14
N GLY A 672 -0.31 -9.38 65.38
CA GLY A 672 0.02 -9.58 63.97
C GLY A 672 -0.35 -8.37 63.12
N ARG A 673 -1.59 -7.89 63.25
CA ARG A 673 -2.09 -6.71 62.53
C ARG A 673 -1.31 -5.43 62.87
N ALA A 674 -1.00 -5.19 64.15
CA ALA A 674 -0.21 -4.03 64.54
C ALA A 674 1.21 -4.02 63.92
N ARG A 675 1.80 -5.19 63.66
CA ARG A 675 3.07 -5.28 62.92
C ARG A 675 2.89 -5.01 61.43
N GLU A 676 1.85 -5.58 60.82
CA GLU A 676 1.52 -5.33 59.41
C GLU A 676 1.25 -3.84 59.14
N ASP A 677 0.55 -3.17 60.05
CA ASP A 677 0.26 -1.74 59.98
C ASP A 677 1.52 -0.87 60.10
N ALA A 678 2.42 -1.23 61.01
CA ALA A 678 3.70 -0.54 61.18
C ALA A 678 4.58 -0.69 59.92
N HIS A 679 4.69 -1.91 59.36
CA HIS A 679 5.44 -2.16 58.13
C HIS A 679 4.83 -1.45 56.92
N ALA A 680 3.51 -1.51 56.77
CA ALA A 680 2.81 -0.83 55.67
C ALA A 680 2.97 0.69 55.74
N ALA A 681 2.97 1.26 56.96
CA ALA A 681 3.20 2.68 57.16
C ALA A 681 4.66 3.06 56.88
N TRP A 682 5.62 2.26 57.34
CA TRP A 682 7.04 2.48 57.09
C TRP A 682 7.39 2.41 55.60
N ASP A 683 6.88 1.42 54.88
CA ASP A 683 7.06 1.29 53.43
C ASP A 683 6.51 2.50 52.66
N GLU A 684 5.38 3.06 53.11
CA GLU A 684 4.82 4.27 52.50
C GLU A 684 5.66 5.51 52.79
N LEU A 685 6.29 5.60 53.96
CA LEU A 685 7.24 6.66 54.29
C LEU A 685 8.47 6.58 53.39
N ILE A 686 9.08 5.40 53.26
CA ILE A 686 10.25 5.17 52.40
C ILE A 686 9.93 5.51 50.94
N ASP A 687 8.81 5.02 50.40
CA ASP A 687 8.39 5.35 49.04
C ASP A 687 8.13 6.87 48.89
N SER A 688 7.63 7.54 49.92
CA SER A 688 7.42 8.99 49.91
C SER A 688 8.73 9.76 49.96
N MET A 689 9.72 9.31 50.73
CA MET A 689 11.07 9.88 50.74
C MET A 689 11.71 9.77 49.36
N VAL A 690 11.63 8.61 48.72
CA VAL A 690 12.10 8.40 47.34
C VAL A 690 11.37 9.31 46.36
N ASP A 691 10.05 9.50 46.52
CA ASP A 691 9.26 10.38 45.66
C ASP A 691 9.67 11.85 45.77
N PHE A 692 9.97 12.32 46.98
CA PHE A 692 10.45 13.68 47.25
C PHE A 692 11.97 13.85 47.08
N GLN A 693 12.67 12.83 46.56
CA GLN A 693 14.13 12.82 46.36
C GLN A 693 14.93 12.97 47.65
N VAL A 694 14.38 12.54 48.78
CA VAL A 694 15.09 12.43 50.05
C VAL A 694 15.90 11.13 50.01
N PRO A 695 17.23 11.18 50.25
CA PRO A 695 18.07 9.99 50.25
C PRO A 695 17.58 8.95 51.26
N VAL A 696 17.55 7.68 50.85
CA VAL A 696 17.26 6.52 51.70
C VAL A 696 18.49 5.64 51.72
N ASP A 697 18.95 5.28 52.92
CA ASP A 697 20.04 4.32 53.09
C ASP A 697 19.46 3.01 53.64
N PRO A 698 19.56 1.89 52.92
CA PRO A 698 19.00 0.62 53.38
C PRO A 698 19.75 0.01 54.58
N THR A 699 20.94 0.53 54.93
CA THR A 699 21.75 0.04 56.04
C THR A 699 21.39 0.70 57.39
N GLU A 700 20.61 1.77 57.37
CA GLU A 700 20.20 2.50 58.57
C GLU A 700 19.03 1.82 59.29
N THR A 701 19.00 1.96 60.62
CA THR A 701 17.85 1.50 61.42
C THR A 701 16.68 2.47 61.28
N PRO A 702 15.41 2.02 61.46
CA PRO A 702 14.24 2.89 61.34
C PRO A 702 14.32 4.16 62.21
N ARG A 703 14.92 4.05 63.41
CA ARG A 703 15.15 5.18 64.31
C ARG A 703 16.13 6.20 63.71
N VAL A 704 17.25 5.73 63.14
CA VAL A 704 18.26 6.59 62.52
C VAL A 704 17.68 7.26 61.27
N THR A 705 16.96 6.52 60.43
CA THR A 705 16.29 7.07 59.24
C THR A 705 15.29 8.17 59.61
N ALA A 706 14.49 7.97 60.67
CA ALA A 706 13.53 8.97 61.15
C ALA A 706 14.21 10.23 61.70
N GLN A 707 15.26 10.08 62.51
CA GLN A 707 16.04 11.22 63.04
C GLN A 707 16.72 12.01 61.93
N ARG A 708 17.29 11.31 60.95
CA ARG A 708 17.90 11.92 59.76
C ARG A 708 16.87 12.69 58.94
N LEU A 709 15.69 12.12 58.72
CA LEU A 709 14.61 12.79 58.01
C LEU A 709 14.21 14.12 58.67
N VAL A 710 14.07 14.13 59.99
CA VAL A 710 13.76 15.35 60.77
C VAL A 710 14.87 16.39 60.64
N ARG A 711 16.13 15.98 60.77
CA ARG A 711 17.29 16.86 60.67
C ARG A 711 17.46 17.44 59.28
N ASP A 712 17.51 16.59 58.25
CA ASP A 712 17.87 16.97 56.89
C ASP A 712 16.79 17.84 56.22
N LEU A 713 15.52 17.67 56.61
CA LEU A 713 14.42 18.51 56.16
C LEU A 713 14.04 19.62 57.14
N SER A 714 14.77 19.77 58.26
CA SER A 714 14.49 20.73 59.32
C SER A 714 13.02 20.75 59.75
N LEU A 715 12.43 19.56 59.95
CA LEU A 715 11.03 19.42 60.35
C LEU A 715 10.86 19.89 61.80
N THR A 716 9.86 20.74 62.05
CA THR A 716 9.55 21.28 63.39
C THR A 716 8.09 21.05 63.76
N GLY A 717 7.80 20.83 65.05
CA GLY A 717 6.44 20.61 65.55
C GLY A 717 5.88 19.24 65.13
N GLU A 718 4.59 19.21 64.77
CA GLU A 718 3.87 17.95 64.54
C GLU A 718 4.49 16.98 63.51
N PRO A 719 5.10 17.43 62.38
CA PRO A 719 5.77 16.51 61.43
C PRO A 719 6.99 15.80 62.01
N ALA A 720 7.71 16.42 62.95
CA ALA A 720 8.90 15.84 63.58
C ALA A 720 8.53 14.77 64.62
N GLU A 721 7.49 15.04 65.41
CA GLU A 721 6.91 14.08 66.35
C GLU A 721 6.33 12.87 65.59
N ALA A 722 5.62 13.12 64.49
CA ALA A 722 5.08 12.09 63.63
C ALA A 722 6.17 11.17 63.02
N ALA A 723 7.30 11.72 62.57
CA ALA A 723 8.42 10.94 62.05
C ALA A 723 9.04 10.04 63.14
N THR A 724 9.20 10.57 64.35
CA THR A 724 9.74 9.84 65.50
C THR A 724 8.79 8.71 65.94
N LEU A 725 7.48 8.97 65.93
CA LEU A 725 6.44 7.98 66.20
C LEU A 725 6.47 6.83 65.19
N LEU A 726 6.57 7.12 63.88
CA LEU A 726 6.63 6.10 62.84
C LEU A 726 7.90 5.24 62.94
N GLY A 727 9.05 5.87 63.20
CA GLY A 727 10.32 5.14 63.41
C GLY A 727 10.27 4.23 64.63
N THR A 728 9.66 4.68 65.74
CA THR A 728 9.50 3.89 66.96
C THR A 728 8.50 2.75 66.78
N ALA A 729 7.42 2.98 66.02
CA ALA A 729 6.43 1.95 65.70
C ALA A 729 7.05 0.82 64.87
N GLU A 730 7.81 1.13 63.83
CA GLU A 730 8.51 0.14 63.01
C GLU A 730 9.60 -0.61 63.81
N GLU A 731 10.35 0.10 64.65
CA GLU A 731 11.36 -0.53 65.50
C GLU A 731 10.75 -1.52 66.49
N ARG A 732 9.64 -1.16 67.15
CA ARG A 732 8.94 -2.08 68.05
C ARG A 732 8.27 -3.22 67.29
N ALA A 733 7.77 -2.99 66.08
CA ALA A 733 7.22 -4.06 65.25
C ALA A 733 8.28 -5.12 64.90
N ARG A 734 9.50 -4.69 64.56
CA ARG A 734 10.63 -5.58 64.22
C ARG A 734 11.28 -6.27 65.41
N TYR A 735 11.44 -5.57 66.54
CA TYR A 735 12.33 -6.02 67.62
C TYR A 735 11.66 -6.24 68.97
N ALA A 736 10.44 -5.74 69.19
CA ALA A 736 9.74 -5.90 70.47
C ALA A 736 8.72 -7.06 70.43
N ARG A 737 8.55 -7.73 71.58
CA ARG A 737 7.55 -8.79 71.75
C ARG A 737 6.12 -8.24 71.64
N GLN A 738 5.88 -7.02 72.12
CA GLN A 738 4.61 -6.30 72.02
C GLN A 738 4.79 -5.07 71.10
N PRO A 739 4.20 -5.08 69.89
CA PRO A 739 4.20 -3.92 69.00
C PRO A 739 3.33 -2.79 69.59
N LEU A 740 3.55 -1.55 69.14
CA LEU A 740 2.70 -0.42 69.51
C LEU A 740 1.28 -0.63 68.95
N GLN A 741 0.31 -0.80 69.83
CA GLN A 741 -1.11 -0.88 69.49
C GLN A 741 -1.78 0.46 69.78
N GLY A 742 -2.28 1.13 68.74
CA GLY A 742 -2.91 2.46 68.88
C GLY A 742 -2.78 3.32 67.62
N ALA A 743 -3.89 3.96 67.27
CA ALA A 743 -4.14 4.68 66.02
C ALA A 743 -3.38 6.02 65.93
N GLU A 744 -3.16 6.46 64.68
CA GLU A 744 -2.55 7.70 64.19
C GLU A 744 -1.30 7.46 63.27
N LEU A 745 -0.96 6.23 62.86
CA LEU A 745 0.10 6.01 61.85
C LEU A 745 -0.23 6.65 60.49
N THR A 746 -1.51 6.63 60.10
CA THR A 746 -1.97 7.28 58.86
C THR A 746 -1.95 8.81 58.95
N SER A 747 -2.32 9.38 60.10
CA SER A 747 -2.23 10.83 60.31
C SER A 747 -0.77 11.27 60.46
N ALA A 748 0.07 10.48 61.12
CA ALA A 748 1.51 10.68 61.17
C ALA A 748 2.13 10.73 59.77
N LEU A 749 1.81 9.76 58.89
CA LEU A 749 2.23 9.79 57.48
C LEU A 749 1.77 11.05 56.75
N ARG A 750 0.52 11.51 56.97
CA ARG A 750 0.01 12.75 56.37
C ARG A 750 0.79 13.98 56.87
N ARG A 751 1.11 14.05 58.16
CA ARG A 751 1.89 15.14 58.78
C ARG A 751 3.35 15.15 58.32
N ILE A 752 3.99 13.99 58.21
CA ILE A 752 5.36 13.90 57.68
C ILE A 752 5.37 14.32 56.21
N ARG A 753 4.38 13.87 55.42
CA ARG A 753 4.28 14.22 53.99
C ARG A 753 3.99 15.70 53.75
N SER A 754 3.15 16.33 54.57
CA SER A 754 2.96 17.79 54.49
C SER A 754 4.27 18.53 54.78
N GLY A 755 5.04 18.10 55.79
CA GLY A 755 6.38 18.61 56.07
C GLY A 755 7.35 18.45 54.90
N MET A 756 7.46 17.25 54.33
CA MET A 756 8.29 16.98 53.14
C MET A 756 7.86 17.79 51.92
N SER A 757 6.55 17.93 51.71
CA SER A 757 6.03 18.75 50.63
C SER A 757 6.41 20.22 50.83
N GLY A 758 6.38 20.73 52.07
CA GLY A 758 6.73 22.10 52.41
C GLY A 758 8.17 22.47 52.06
N SER A 759 9.10 21.55 52.29
CA SER A 759 10.54 21.73 51.98
C SER A 759 10.92 21.42 50.52
N ALA A 760 10.09 20.70 49.77
CA ALA A 760 10.38 20.35 48.37
C ALA A 760 10.11 21.49 47.36
N SER A 761 10.91 21.56 46.29
CA SER A 761 10.72 22.51 45.17
C SER A 761 9.42 22.24 44.40
N ARG A 762 8.88 23.25 43.69
CA ARG A 762 7.69 23.10 42.83
C ARG A 762 7.85 21.97 41.79
N ARG A 763 9.05 21.82 41.21
CA ARG A 763 9.37 20.76 40.24
C ARG A 763 9.36 19.38 40.89
N THR A 764 9.92 19.25 42.10
CA THR A 764 9.95 17.99 42.86
C THR A 764 8.54 17.58 43.27
N ARG A 765 7.70 18.52 43.72
CA ARG A 765 6.28 18.27 44.05
C ARG A 765 5.50 17.75 42.84
N LEU A 766 5.66 18.40 41.68
CA LEU A 766 4.98 17.99 40.44
C LEU A 766 5.45 16.61 39.95
N ARG A 767 6.75 16.31 40.09
CA ARG A 767 7.30 15.00 39.73
C ARG A 767 6.83 13.91 40.67
N ALA A 768 6.78 14.16 41.98
CA ALA A 768 6.29 13.24 42.99
C ALA A 768 4.80 12.89 42.80
N THR A 769 4.00 13.79 42.21
CA THR A 769 2.58 13.55 41.93
C THR A 769 2.32 12.87 40.58
N LEU A 770 2.96 13.32 39.51
CA LEU A 770 2.70 12.81 38.14
C LEU A 770 3.53 11.58 37.78
N LEU A 771 4.80 11.52 38.19
CA LEU A 771 5.74 10.46 37.82
C LEU A 771 6.58 10.03 39.04
N PRO A 772 5.94 9.41 40.06
CA PRO A 772 6.59 9.04 41.31
C PRO A 772 7.78 8.07 41.07
N PRO A 773 9.01 8.49 41.39
CA PRO A 773 10.21 7.66 41.24
C PRO A 773 10.12 6.28 41.88
N SER A 774 9.45 6.13 43.03
CA SER A 774 9.27 4.84 43.71
C SER A 774 8.57 3.79 42.83
N VAL A 775 7.51 4.21 42.11
CA VAL A 775 6.74 3.32 41.22
C VAL A 775 7.56 2.91 40.01
N LEU A 776 8.35 3.83 39.45
CA LEU A 776 9.20 3.59 38.29
C LEU A 776 10.37 2.65 38.62
N LEU A 777 10.98 2.81 39.79
CA LEU A 777 12.04 1.91 40.28
C LEU A 777 11.49 0.50 40.50
N ASN A 778 10.34 0.39 41.15
CA ASN A 778 9.68 -0.90 41.38
C ASN A 778 9.21 -1.57 40.07
N TRP A 779 8.74 -0.79 39.09
CA TRP A 779 8.45 -1.32 37.75
C TRP A 779 9.69 -1.81 37.01
N ARG A 780 10.80 -1.07 37.08
CA ARG A 780 12.06 -1.49 36.47
C ARG A 780 12.58 -2.78 37.10
N ALA A 781 12.48 -2.92 38.42
CA ALA A 781 12.84 -4.13 39.15
C ALA A 781 11.91 -5.30 38.77
N GLY A 782 10.59 -5.12 38.80
CA GLY A 782 9.63 -6.17 38.44
C GLY A 782 9.73 -6.64 36.99
N LEU A 783 9.98 -5.73 36.05
CA LEU A 783 10.26 -6.10 34.65
C LEU A 783 11.57 -6.88 34.51
N SER A 784 12.57 -6.57 35.34
CA SER A 784 13.82 -7.32 35.35
C SER A 784 13.62 -8.76 35.82
N GLU A 785 12.84 -8.93 36.88
CA GLU A 785 12.53 -10.22 37.48
C GLU A 785 11.60 -11.07 36.61
N TRP A 786 10.60 -10.45 35.96
CA TRP A 786 9.76 -11.13 34.99
C TRP A 786 10.57 -11.64 33.80
N SER A 787 11.53 -10.84 33.31
CA SER A 787 12.39 -11.21 32.19
C SER A 787 13.39 -12.33 32.53
N THR A 788 13.88 -12.40 33.77
CA THR A 788 14.74 -13.50 34.21
C THR A 788 13.93 -14.79 34.34
N ARG A 789 12.75 -14.74 34.97
CA ARG A 789 11.86 -15.91 35.09
C ARG A 789 11.38 -16.45 33.74
N THR A 790 11.09 -15.58 32.77
CA THR A 790 10.71 -16.03 31.41
C THR A 790 11.90 -16.61 30.65
N ALA A 791 13.09 -16.02 30.78
CA ALA A 791 14.31 -16.59 30.21
C ALA A 791 14.62 -17.99 30.78
N GLU A 792 14.49 -18.17 32.10
CA GLU A 792 14.66 -19.46 32.78
C GLU A 792 13.63 -20.51 32.32
N ARG A 793 12.36 -20.11 32.10
CA ARG A 793 11.33 -21.01 31.55
C ARG A 793 11.61 -21.41 30.10
N LEU A 794 12.04 -20.47 29.26
CA LEU A 794 12.40 -20.72 27.86
C LEU A 794 13.66 -21.59 27.74
N SER A 795 14.66 -21.36 28.60
CA SER A 795 15.84 -22.23 28.67
C SER A 795 15.47 -23.63 29.15
N GLY A 796 14.58 -23.76 30.14
CA GLY A 796 14.06 -25.05 30.60
C GLY A 796 13.29 -25.82 29.52
N LEU A 797 12.45 -25.13 28.74
CA LEU A 797 11.76 -25.70 27.58
C LEU A 797 12.72 -26.15 26.48
N ARG A 798 13.75 -25.35 26.18
CA ARG A 798 14.79 -25.72 25.21
C ARG A 798 15.64 -26.90 25.70
N GLU A 799 16.00 -26.96 26.97
CA GLU A 799 16.69 -28.11 27.55
C GLU A 799 15.82 -29.37 27.52
N SER A 800 14.52 -29.25 27.78
CA SER A 800 13.55 -30.34 27.61
C SER A 800 13.49 -30.83 26.16
N LEU A 801 13.42 -29.92 25.19
CA LEU A 801 13.40 -30.25 23.76
C LEU A 801 14.72 -30.82 23.24
N THR A 802 15.86 -30.38 23.79
CA THR A 802 17.20 -30.88 23.40
C THR A 802 17.58 -32.19 24.10
N ARG A 803 16.90 -32.58 25.17
CA ARG A 803 16.97 -33.95 25.73
C ARG A 803 16.39 -35.00 24.76
N PHE A 804 15.52 -34.59 23.83
CA PHE A 804 15.00 -35.41 22.72
C PHE A 804 15.89 -35.38 21.46
N ASN A 805 17.20 -35.16 21.60
CA ASN A 805 18.12 -35.19 20.45
C ASN A 805 18.62 -36.64 20.20
N PRO A 806 18.33 -37.27 19.05
CA PRO A 806 18.67 -38.66 18.75
C PRO A 806 20.18 -38.98 18.78
N ARG A 807 21.04 -37.96 18.79
CA ARG A 807 22.50 -38.13 18.91
C ARG A 807 22.96 -38.71 20.25
N ARG A 808 22.18 -38.60 21.34
CA ARG A 808 22.55 -39.20 22.64
C ARG A 808 22.22 -40.69 22.76
N LEU A 809 21.35 -41.21 21.90
CA LEU A 809 21.05 -42.65 21.83
C LEU A 809 22.16 -43.43 21.11
N LEU A 810 22.94 -42.77 20.26
CA LEU A 810 24.02 -43.39 19.49
C LEU A 810 25.39 -43.42 20.21
N THR A 811 25.51 -42.79 21.39
CA THR A 811 26.78 -42.74 22.16
C THR A 811 26.81 -43.67 23.37
N ARG A 812 25.79 -44.52 23.56
CA ARG A 812 25.74 -45.50 24.67
C ARG A 812 26.05 -46.95 24.25
N THR A 813 26.46 -47.16 23.01
CA THR A 813 26.92 -48.46 22.50
C THR A 813 28.31 -48.34 21.91
N ARG A 814 29.31 -48.06 22.76
CA ARG A 814 30.70 -48.51 22.58
C ARG A 814 31.34 -48.71 23.92
#